data_AF-A0A427XTI5-F1
#
_entry.id   AF-A0A427XTI5-F1
#
_cell.length_a   1.000
_cell.length_b   1.000
_cell.length_c   1.000
_cell.angle_alpha   90.00
_cell.angle_beta   90.00
_cell.angle_gamma   90.00
#
_symmetry.space_group_name_H-M   'P 1'
#
loop_
_entity.id
_entity.type
_entity.pdbx_description
1 polymer ?
#
loop_
_entity_poly.entity_id
_entity_poly.type
_entity_poly.pdbx_seq_one_letter_code
_entity_poly.pdbx_strand_id
1 'polypeptide(L)'
;MADLEFANQAETSSGAVPHIALSPEAEAQFETITRNLQESTSTEIIRKVLADGEVVRAYWGDELADLCLQVRRRLEDVSDGLGYVIGLSVGPDLLDDWAGSLTDRQLPPPPPLTFVAHIAYCVPLLKIADFLTAGVHLKILLADLHAFLDASKSTLETLKWRVKYYSFLLKAVFTVLGVPLDKLEFVTGTSYQLTPEYTMDMYRFHALTTTKAAEHAGADVVKESESPLMSSLLYPGLQALDEHYLDVHFQFGGADQRKIFMYAAHFLPRMGYAKRAHLMNPMVPGLSGGKMSSSDPKSKIDFLDSPAEVKAKLKAAVCTPGQVEGNGVLAFVKAVLVPVQQLREEQARGRGEPRAARGDGTGSFVKPDAPDGTIFSIGRPEKFGGDIHFSSYQQLEDAYAKEEIHPGDLKGGVTDALMLLLEPIRKMFDADPEWQEAESKGYPNQSVGAAHGAKPTGAKAEAKKGEPKVKAPKGSNKPPTEEERAALRLKKEQEKLAKAQAKLAADNLTPGEVQARSAEAATVVPKIPNGGPSSAAVAVVQTRMPKLKLVAKGKVRDIYELPGEPDKLLFVATDRISAFDVIMENGIPRKGITLTTLSSFWFWKLQHVIPNHVLVPSVPSSSSTLPAGLTDPASSWSEFPRSLDEYRDQLEGRSMIVRKCEVVKVEAIVRGYITGSAWAEYKKSKTVHGIPMPDGLVESQKLPKPIFTPSTKAEQGEHDENIHPDKVKDICGAEVAAEVERAAIRLYSEAAEYALARGLILADTKFEFGLLPSPNGGKQLILIDEVLTPDSSRYWSADVYKSGQPQPSFDKQYLRDWLISNNLRAKDGVTLPQDVVDETKRKYEEAKDRVIGLGEFGVHGKKGVRGGDEVVLQTDQGGDDVVLQTDQVTDAIEREAKKL
;
A
#
# COMPACT_ATOMS: atom_id res chain seq x y z
N MET A 1 -16.92 4.83 -11.30
CA MET A 1 -17.22 4.92 -9.85
C MET A 1 -18.71 4.82 -9.66
N ALA A 2 -19.46 5.91 -9.92
CA ALA A 2 -20.93 5.90 -9.85
C ALA A 2 -21.58 4.73 -10.60
N ASP A 3 -21.11 4.34 -11.79
CA ASP A 3 -21.70 3.22 -12.56
C ASP A 3 -21.43 1.82 -11.97
N LEU A 4 -20.35 1.65 -11.19
CA LEU A 4 -20.06 0.40 -10.46
C LEU A 4 -20.81 0.36 -9.14
N GLU A 5 -21.00 1.51 -8.47
CA GLU A 5 -21.86 1.63 -7.30
C GLU A 5 -23.36 1.50 -7.68
N PHE A 6 -23.77 1.99 -8.86
CA PHE A 6 -25.10 1.77 -9.41
C PHE A 6 -25.33 0.30 -9.76
N ALA A 7 -24.34 -0.42 -10.30
CA ALA A 7 -24.44 -1.86 -10.49
C ALA A 7 -24.64 -2.59 -9.15
N ASN A 8 -23.89 -2.22 -8.10
CA ASN A 8 -24.04 -2.77 -6.74
C ASN A 8 -25.41 -2.47 -6.11
N GLN A 9 -26.09 -1.36 -6.48
CA GLN A 9 -27.45 -1.07 -6.00
C GLN A 9 -28.55 -1.65 -6.90
N ALA A 10 -28.31 -1.81 -8.20
CA ALA A 10 -29.29 -2.34 -9.15
C ALA A 10 -29.62 -3.82 -8.92
N GLU A 11 -28.66 -4.65 -8.50
CA GLU A 11 -28.92 -6.06 -8.16
C GLU A 11 -29.82 -6.24 -6.91
N THR A 12 -30.04 -5.20 -6.09
CA THR A 12 -31.05 -5.22 -5.01
C THR A 12 -32.41 -4.63 -5.42
N SER A 13 -32.57 -4.15 -6.66
CA SER A 13 -33.71 -3.29 -7.02
C SER A 13 -34.25 -3.39 -8.47
N SER A 14 -34.21 -4.56 -9.12
CA SER A 14 -35.15 -4.81 -10.25
C SER A 14 -35.41 -6.29 -10.56
N GLY A 15 -36.70 -6.65 -10.72
CA GLY A 15 -37.15 -7.89 -11.36
C GLY A 15 -37.10 -9.17 -10.51
N ALA A 16 -38.27 -9.67 -10.07
CA ALA A 16 -38.39 -11.04 -9.61
C ALA A 16 -38.13 -12.01 -10.78
N VAL A 17 -36.99 -12.68 -10.77
CA VAL A 17 -36.62 -13.71 -11.75
C VAL A 17 -37.64 -14.85 -11.68
N PRO A 18 -38.18 -15.37 -12.80
CA PRO A 18 -39.14 -16.46 -12.77
C PRO A 18 -38.51 -17.70 -12.12
N HIS A 19 -39.24 -18.31 -11.18
CA HIS A 19 -38.78 -19.48 -10.44
C HIS A 19 -38.68 -20.69 -11.38
N ILE A 20 -37.47 -20.99 -11.87
CA ILE A 20 -37.22 -22.17 -12.71
C ILE A 20 -37.42 -23.41 -11.85
N ALA A 21 -38.48 -24.18 -12.13
CA ALA A 21 -38.77 -25.44 -11.46
C ALA A 21 -37.85 -26.55 -12.01
N LEU A 22 -37.14 -27.24 -11.12
CA LEU A 22 -36.29 -28.38 -11.45
C LEU A 22 -37.01 -29.71 -11.14
N SER A 23 -36.55 -30.79 -11.77
CA SER A 23 -36.87 -32.14 -11.31
C SER A 23 -36.21 -32.41 -9.94
N PRO A 24 -36.71 -33.35 -9.13
CA PRO A 24 -36.11 -33.67 -7.83
C PRO A 24 -34.61 -34.02 -7.91
N GLU A 25 -34.20 -34.72 -8.96
CA GLU A 25 -32.81 -35.08 -9.21
C GLU A 25 -31.94 -33.84 -9.52
N ALA A 26 -32.44 -32.92 -10.35
CA ALA A 26 -31.76 -31.69 -10.69
C ALA A 26 -31.73 -30.69 -9.52
N GLU A 27 -32.74 -30.68 -8.65
CA GLU A 27 -32.73 -29.87 -7.42
C GLU A 27 -31.67 -30.41 -6.43
N ALA A 28 -31.58 -31.73 -6.22
CA ALA A 28 -30.52 -32.33 -5.42
C ALA A 28 -29.11 -32.07 -6.00
N GLN A 29 -28.99 -32.04 -7.33
CA GLN A 29 -27.76 -31.64 -8.01
C GLN A 29 -27.41 -30.17 -7.75
N PHE A 30 -28.40 -29.26 -7.84
CA PHE A 30 -28.23 -27.84 -7.53
C PHE A 30 -27.85 -27.59 -6.07
N GLU A 31 -28.51 -28.25 -5.11
CA GLU A 31 -28.18 -28.19 -3.68
C GLU A 31 -26.74 -28.66 -3.43
N THR A 32 -26.31 -29.75 -4.06
CA THR A 32 -24.93 -30.25 -3.95
C THR A 32 -23.91 -29.26 -4.54
N ILE A 33 -24.22 -28.60 -5.67
CA ILE A 33 -23.38 -27.55 -6.24
C ILE A 33 -23.30 -26.35 -5.29
N THR A 34 -24.39 -25.93 -4.66
CA THR A 34 -24.46 -24.68 -3.88
C THR A 34 -24.19 -24.82 -2.37
N ARG A 35 -24.15 -26.04 -1.81
CA ARG A 35 -23.87 -26.25 -0.38
C ARG A 35 -22.50 -25.70 0.04
N ASN A 36 -22.40 -25.23 1.27
CA ASN A 36 -21.15 -24.81 1.94
C ASN A 36 -20.37 -23.64 1.27
N LEU A 37 -21.04 -22.82 0.47
CA LEU A 37 -20.49 -21.57 -0.07
C LEU A 37 -20.69 -20.40 0.90
N GLN A 38 -19.80 -19.40 0.85
CA GLN A 38 -19.98 -18.13 1.56
C GLN A 38 -20.93 -17.20 0.79
N GLU A 39 -20.76 -17.15 -0.54
CA GLU A 39 -21.54 -16.29 -1.44
C GLU A 39 -21.69 -16.99 -2.79
N SER A 40 -22.77 -16.69 -3.51
CA SER A 40 -22.96 -17.12 -4.90
C SER A 40 -23.75 -16.06 -5.67
N THR A 41 -23.42 -15.86 -6.94
CA THR A 41 -24.10 -14.90 -7.83
C THR A 41 -24.60 -15.58 -9.10
N SER A 42 -25.65 -15.01 -9.69
CA SER A 42 -26.27 -15.44 -10.96
C SER A 42 -26.62 -16.93 -11.03
N THR A 43 -27.02 -17.55 -9.92
CA THR A 43 -27.24 -19.01 -9.81
C THR A 43 -28.43 -19.51 -10.64
N GLU A 44 -29.29 -18.61 -11.13
CA GLU A 44 -30.31 -18.90 -12.14
C GLU A 44 -29.72 -19.47 -13.43
N ILE A 45 -28.47 -19.14 -13.77
CA ILE A 45 -27.75 -19.73 -14.91
C ILE A 45 -27.57 -21.25 -14.71
N ILE A 46 -27.15 -21.66 -13.50
CA ILE A 46 -26.98 -23.07 -13.15
C ILE A 46 -28.34 -23.78 -13.15
N ARG A 47 -29.38 -23.16 -12.56
CA ARG A 47 -30.75 -23.71 -12.61
C ARG A 47 -31.25 -23.89 -14.04
N LYS A 48 -31.00 -22.92 -14.93
CA LYS A 48 -31.41 -23.03 -16.34
C LYS A 48 -30.73 -24.22 -17.03
N VAL A 49 -29.41 -24.35 -16.93
CA VAL A 49 -28.65 -25.47 -17.54
C VAL A 49 -29.18 -26.83 -17.04
N LEU A 50 -29.48 -26.94 -15.74
CA LEU A 50 -30.06 -28.14 -15.15
C LEU A 50 -31.49 -28.42 -15.63
N ALA A 51 -32.31 -27.38 -15.82
CA ALA A 51 -33.67 -27.50 -16.36
C ALA A 51 -33.67 -27.91 -17.85
N ASP A 52 -32.70 -27.42 -18.61
CA ASP A 52 -32.49 -27.76 -20.03
C ASP A 52 -31.90 -29.19 -20.19
N GLY A 53 -31.52 -29.86 -19.09
CA GLY A 53 -30.96 -31.21 -19.08
C GLY A 53 -29.48 -31.29 -19.52
N GLU A 54 -28.79 -30.15 -19.55
CA GLU A 54 -27.40 -30.05 -19.98
C GLU A 54 -26.41 -30.36 -18.84
N VAL A 55 -25.21 -30.84 -19.21
CA VAL A 55 -24.12 -31.03 -18.25
C VAL A 55 -23.55 -29.67 -17.85
N VAL A 56 -23.60 -29.36 -16.57
CA VAL A 56 -23.02 -28.12 -16.04
C VAL A 56 -21.50 -28.13 -16.21
N ARG A 57 -20.95 -27.08 -16.83
CA ARG A 57 -19.51 -26.89 -17.05
C ARG A 57 -18.98 -25.81 -16.10
N ALA A 58 -17.83 -26.05 -15.49
CA ALA A 58 -17.23 -25.14 -14.52
C ALA A 58 -15.71 -25.08 -14.65
N TYR A 59 -15.09 -24.04 -14.08
CA TYR A 59 -13.66 -24.09 -13.77
C TYR A 59 -13.31 -23.51 -12.41
N TRP A 60 -12.15 -23.95 -11.93
CA TRP A 60 -11.40 -23.36 -10.82
C TRP A 60 -10.01 -23.00 -11.34
N GLY A 61 -9.54 -21.78 -11.04
CA GLY A 61 -8.19 -21.32 -11.37
C GLY A 61 -7.24 -21.53 -10.20
N ASP A 62 -6.08 -22.11 -10.48
CA ASP A 62 -4.98 -22.29 -9.53
C ASP A 62 -3.75 -21.53 -10.01
N GLU A 63 -3.32 -20.54 -9.22
CA GLU A 63 -2.12 -19.76 -9.50
C GLU A 63 -0.88 -20.46 -8.96
N LEU A 64 0.05 -20.78 -9.85
CA LEU A 64 1.29 -21.50 -9.53
C LEU A 64 2.35 -20.62 -8.80
N ALA A 65 1.92 -19.52 -8.16
CA ALA A 65 2.74 -18.53 -7.48
C ALA A 65 2.00 -17.73 -6.36
N ASP A 66 2.64 -17.60 -5.19
CA ASP A 66 2.33 -16.75 -4.00
C ASP A 66 3.55 -16.95 -3.08
N LEU A 67 4.47 -16.03 -2.72
CA LEU A 67 4.65 -14.58 -2.91
C LEU A 67 6.17 -14.24 -2.85
N CYS A 68 6.68 -13.10 -3.34
CA CYS A 68 8.09 -12.73 -3.01
C CYS A 68 8.44 -11.23 -2.86
N LEU A 69 8.96 -10.82 -1.69
CA LEU A 69 9.51 -9.47 -1.45
C LEU A 69 10.69 -9.49 -0.45
N GLN A 70 11.79 -10.16 -0.81
CA GLN A 70 13.04 -10.16 -0.02
C GLN A 70 14.35 -10.05 -0.85
N VAL A 71 14.28 -10.07 -2.19
CA VAL A 71 15.47 -9.95 -3.05
C VAL A 71 15.61 -8.56 -3.67
N ARG A 72 14.50 -7.82 -3.86
CA ARG A 72 14.51 -6.46 -4.40
C ARG A 72 15.35 -5.50 -3.52
N ARG A 73 15.18 -5.56 -2.20
CA ARG A 73 16.05 -4.88 -1.21
C ARG A 73 17.55 -5.09 -1.43
N ARG A 74 17.99 -6.27 -1.89
CA ARG A 74 19.42 -6.55 -2.17
C ARG A 74 19.91 -6.09 -3.54
N LEU A 75 19.01 -5.78 -4.47
CA LEU A 75 19.35 -5.19 -5.76
C LEU A 75 19.25 -3.66 -5.72
N GLU A 76 18.32 -3.11 -4.94
CA GLU A 76 18.23 -1.68 -4.63
C GLU A 76 19.44 -1.21 -3.81
N ASP A 77 19.83 -1.94 -2.74
CA ASP A 77 21.09 -1.69 -2.00
C ASP A 77 22.35 -1.70 -2.89
N VAL A 78 22.33 -2.39 -4.04
CA VAL A 78 23.46 -2.47 -4.99
C VAL A 78 23.35 -1.41 -6.10
N SER A 79 22.13 -1.10 -6.54
CA SER A 79 21.83 -0.02 -7.50
C SER A 79 22.19 1.35 -6.90
N ASP A 80 21.76 1.61 -5.67
CA ASP A 80 22.03 2.85 -4.95
C ASP A 80 23.53 2.99 -4.60
N GLY A 81 24.25 1.88 -4.51
CA GLY A 81 25.70 1.85 -4.36
C GLY A 81 26.48 2.16 -5.64
N LEU A 82 26.07 1.63 -6.80
CA LEU A 82 26.78 1.87 -8.07
C LEU A 82 26.43 3.21 -8.74
N GLY A 83 25.21 3.72 -8.54
CA GLY A 83 24.78 5.02 -9.08
C GLY A 83 25.58 6.22 -8.58
N TYR A 84 26.39 6.06 -7.52
CA TYR A 84 27.14 7.14 -6.88
C TYR A 84 28.63 7.24 -7.29
N VAL A 85 29.17 6.29 -8.09
CA VAL A 85 30.63 6.13 -8.22
C VAL A 85 31.20 6.37 -9.64
N ILE A 86 30.48 6.08 -10.74
CA ILE A 86 31.07 6.14 -12.09
C ILE A 86 30.18 6.86 -13.11
N GLY A 87 30.36 8.17 -13.25
CA GLY A 87 29.81 8.97 -14.35
C GLY A 87 30.65 8.86 -15.63
N LEU A 88 30.64 7.71 -16.30
CA LEU A 88 31.25 7.52 -17.63
C LEU A 88 30.39 6.61 -18.53
N SER A 89 30.32 6.98 -19.81
CA SER A 89 29.76 6.14 -20.87
C SER A 89 30.68 4.95 -21.13
N VAL A 90 30.15 3.73 -21.02
CA VAL A 90 30.88 2.48 -21.33
C VAL A 90 30.08 1.68 -22.35
N GLY A 91 30.74 1.19 -23.41
CA GLY A 91 30.11 0.42 -24.48
C GLY A 91 29.77 -1.03 -24.06
N PRO A 92 29.03 -1.77 -24.92
CA PRO A 92 28.46 -3.08 -24.57
C PRO A 92 29.48 -4.13 -24.11
N ASP A 93 30.68 -4.12 -24.70
CA ASP A 93 31.65 -5.21 -24.56
C ASP A 93 32.23 -5.37 -23.14
N LEU A 94 32.13 -4.35 -22.27
CA LEU A 94 32.63 -4.43 -20.89
C LEU A 94 31.66 -5.16 -19.92
N LEU A 95 30.39 -5.33 -20.31
CA LEU A 95 29.38 -6.02 -19.49
C LEU A 95 29.59 -7.53 -19.47
N ASP A 96 30.00 -8.13 -20.60
CA ASP A 96 30.22 -9.57 -20.71
C ASP A 96 31.49 -10.02 -19.94
N ASP A 97 32.59 -9.26 -20.03
CA ASP A 97 33.81 -9.50 -19.26
C ASP A 97 33.58 -9.34 -17.74
N TRP A 98 32.71 -8.40 -17.34
CA TRP A 98 32.36 -8.22 -15.91
C TRP A 98 31.43 -9.34 -15.41
N ALA A 99 30.45 -9.77 -16.21
CA ALA A 99 29.57 -10.89 -15.89
C ALA A 99 30.35 -12.19 -15.68
N GLY A 100 31.37 -12.45 -16.49
CA GLY A 100 32.29 -13.59 -16.31
C GLY A 100 33.12 -13.56 -15.03
N SER A 101 33.28 -12.39 -14.38
CA SER A 101 34.03 -12.26 -13.12
C SER A 101 33.18 -12.52 -11.85
N LEU A 102 31.85 -12.48 -11.97
CA LEU A 102 30.92 -12.65 -10.84
C LEU A 102 30.65 -14.12 -10.48
N THR A 103 30.95 -15.07 -11.37
CA THR A 103 30.77 -16.50 -11.12
C THR A 103 31.72 -17.10 -10.09
N ASP A 104 32.80 -16.40 -9.71
CA ASP A 104 33.86 -16.93 -8.85
C ASP A 104 33.86 -16.38 -7.41
N ARG A 105 32.83 -15.58 -7.04
CA ARG A 105 32.57 -15.20 -5.64
C ARG A 105 31.31 -15.90 -5.14
N GLN A 106 31.47 -16.74 -4.12
CA GLN A 106 30.36 -17.35 -3.38
C GLN A 106 29.47 -16.28 -2.72
N LEU A 107 28.47 -15.80 -3.46
CA LEU A 107 27.30 -15.18 -2.86
C LEU A 107 26.58 -16.24 -1.98
N PRO A 108 26.06 -15.85 -0.80
CA PRO A 108 25.26 -16.77 0.00
C PRO A 108 24.05 -17.23 -0.82
N PRO A 109 23.64 -18.51 -0.72
CA PRO A 109 22.56 -19.05 -1.53
C PRO A 109 21.27 -18.23 -1.36
N PRO A 110 20.46 -18.08 -2.43
CA PRO A 110 19.18 -17.39 -2.33
C PRO A 110 18.29 -18.06 -1.27
N PRO A 111 17.44 -17.30 -0.56
CA PRO A 111 16.47 -17.90 0.36
C PRO A 111 15.58 -18.90 -0.39
N PRO A 112 15.10 -19.95 0.29
CA PRO A 112 14.35 -21.01 -0.37
C PRO A 112 13.06 -20.50 -1.05
N LEU A 113 12.73 -21.12 -2.18
CA LEU A 113 11.47 -20.93 -2.89
C LEU A 113 10.39 -21.74 -2.16
N THR A 114 9.81 -21.16 -1.10
CA THR A 114 8.97 -21.88 -0.11
C THR A 114 7.51 -22.10 -0.51
N PHE A 115 7.21 -22.08 -1.81
CA PHE A 115 5.87 -21.79 -2.34
C PHE A 115 5.23 -23.00 -3.01
N VAL A 116 5.08 -24.05 -2.19
CA VAL A 116 4.34 -25.28 -2.47
C VAL A 116 2.94 -25.17 -1.86
N ALA A 117 1.95 -25.76 -2.53
CA ALA A 117 0.58 -25.84 -2.05
C ALA A 117 0.49 -26.51 -0.66
N HIS A 118 -0.29 -25.87 0.21
CA HIS A 118 -0.43 -26.25 1.61
C HIS A 118 -1.81 -26.83 1.89
N ILE A 119 -1.98 -27.53 3.01
CA ILE A 119 -3.17 -28.32 3.32
C ILE A 119 -4.51 -27.55 3.36
N ALA A 120 -4.51 -26.22 3.52
CA ALA A 120 -5.75 -25.45 3.36
C ALA A 120 -6.34 -25.49 1.91
N TYR A 121 -5.57 -25.96 0.91
CA TYR A 121 -6.10 -26.31 -0.42
C TYR A 121 -7.19 -27.40 -0.34
N CYS A 122 -7.23 -28.22 0.73
CA CYS A 122 -8.35 -29.15 0.91
C CYS A 122 -9.72 -28.44 0.91
N VAL A 123 -9.81 -27.16 1.30
CA VAL A 123 -11.07 -26.40 1.35
C VAL A 123 -11.71 -26.22 -0.04
N PRO A 124 -11.04 -25.63 -1.06
CA PRO A 124 -11.56 -25.65 -2.42
C PRO A 124 -11.67 -27.06 -3.02
N LEU A 125 -10.73 -27.96 -2.72
CA LEU A 125 -10.75 -29.33 -3.28
C LEU A 125 -11.94 -30.17 -2.80
N LEU A 126 -12.43 -29.95 -1.57
CA LEU A 126 -13.68 -30.53 -1.06
C LEU A 126 -14.91 -30.02 -1.83
N LYS A 127 -14.95 -28.72 -2.16
CA LYS A 127 -16.05 -28.16 -2.97
C LYS A 127 -15.98 -28.64 -4.42
N ILE A 128 -14.78 -28.89 -4.93
CA ILE A 128 -14.57 -29.59 -6.21
C ILE A 128 -15.08 -31.04 -6.15
N ALA A 129 -14.89 -31.74 -5.03
CA ALA A 129 -15.47 -33.07 -4.83
C ALA A 129 -17.01 -33.05 -4.89
N ASP A 130 -17.65 -32.03 -4.30
CA ASP A 130 -19.11 -31.80 -4.45
C ASP A 130 -19.50 -31.62 -5.93
N PHE A 131 -18.78 -30.80 -6.70
CA PHE A 131 -19.08 -30.56 -8.11
C PHE A 131 -18.97 -31.84 -8.95
N LEU A 132 -17.88 -32.60 -8.80
CA LEU A 132 -17.66 -33.85 -9.54
C LEU A 132 -18.68 -34.93 -9.15
N THR A 133 -19.06 -35.00 -7.86
CA THR A 133 -20.12 -35.88 -7.36
C THR A 133 -21.50 -35.47 -7.91
N ALA A 134 -21.77 -34.16 -7.99
CA ALA A 134 -22.93 -33.58 -8.69
C ALA A 134 -22.82 -33.68 -10.22
N GLY A 135 -21.83 -34.38 -10.78
CA GLY A 135 -21.69 -34.62 -12.21
C GLY A 135 -21.34 -33.40 -13.05
N VAL A 136 -20.89 -32.30 -12.44
CA VAL A 136 -20.34 -31.13 -13.14
C VAL A 136 -19.06 -31.55 -13.89
N HIS A 137 -18.91 -31.11 -15.13
CA HIS A 137 -17.65 -31.22 -15.85
C HIS A 137 -16.74 -30.05 -15.45
N LEU A 138 -15.65 -30.35 -14.75
CA LEU A 138 -14.79 -29.34 -14.13
C LEU A 138 -13.42 -29.26 -14.82
N LYS A 139 -13.06 -28.04 -15.21
CA LYS A 139 -11.70 -27.70 -15.64
C LYS A 139 -10.91 -27.11 -14.46
N ILE A 140 -9.69 -27.61 -14.22
CA ILE A 140 -8.70 -26.93 -13.38
C ILE A 140 -7.76 -26.19 -14.32
N LEU A 141 -7.80 -24.86 -14.26
CA LEU A 141 -6.87 -24.00 -14.97
C LEU A 141 -5.59 -23.86 -14.14
N LEU A 142 -4.52 -24.51 -14.58
CA LEU A 142 -3.17 -24.29 -14.10
C LEU A 142 -2.66 -22.99 -14.74
N ALA A 143 -2.82 -21.88 -14.02
CA ALA A 143 -2.71 -20.53 -14.55
C ALA A 143 -1.23 -20.08 -14.59
N ASP A 144 -0.44 -20.70 -15.47
CA ASP A 144 1.00 -20.48 -15.60
C ASP A 144 1.36 -19.10 -16.15
N LEU A 145 0.58 -18.55 -17.09
CA LEU A 145 0.74 -17.17 -17.55
C LEU A 145 0.42 -16.17 -16.43
N HIS A 146 -0.67 -16.38 -15.68
CA HIS A 146 -1.02 -15.57 -14.50
C HIS A 146 0.10 -15.60 -13.44
N ALA A 147 0.64 -16.79 -13.13
CA ALA A 147 1.76 -16.96 -12.23
C ALA A 147 3.09 -16.33 -12.71
N PHE A 148 3.25 -16.10 -14.01
CA PHE A 148 4.33 -15.29 -14.58
C PHE A 148 4.06 -13.77 -14.43
N LEU A 149 2.79 -13.36 -14.59
CA LEU A 149 2.36 -11.96 -14.52
C LEU A 149 2.33 -11.39 -13.09
N ASP A 150 1.98 -12.18 -12.07
CA ASP A 150 1.90 -11.72 -10.67
C ASP A 150 3.27 -11.61 -9.96
N ALA A 151 4.29 -12.39 -10.36
CA ALA A 151 5.59 -12.35 -9.69
C ALA A 151 6.82 -12.58 -10.59
N SER A 152 7.61 -11.52 -10.77
CA SER A 152 8.87 -11.45 -11.53
C SER A 152 10.06 -12.22 -10.93
N LYS A 153 9.85 -13.51 -10.63
CA LYS A 153 10.89 -14.47 -10.19
C LYS A 153 10.75 -15.88 -10.75
N SER A 154 9.60 -16.24 -11.31
CA SER A 154 9.41 -17.54 -11.96
C SER A 154 9.64 -17.37 -13.46
N THR A 155 10.63 -18.06 -14.04
CA THR A 155 10.74 -18.11 -15.50
C THR A 155 9.64 -19.01 -16.07
N LEU A 156 9.25 -18.81 -17.33
CA LEU A 156 8.35 -19.72 -18.04
C LEU A 156 8.89 -21.17 -18.09
N GLU A 157 10.20 -21.36 -17.95
CA GLU A 157 10.81 -22.69 -17.83
C GLU A 157 10.56 -23.33 -16.46
N THR A 158 10.77 -22.59 -15.36
CA THR A 158 10.44 -23.09 -14.01
C THR A 158 8.94 -23.35 -13.86
N LEU A 159 8.09 -22.51 -14.47
CA LEU A 159 6.64 -22.67 -14.41
C LEU A 159 6.17 -23.97 -15.08
N LYS A 160 6.77 -24.41 -16.20
CA LYS A 160 6.47 -25.73 -16.81
C LYS A 160 6.67 -26.90 -15.84
N TRP A 161 7.70 -26.84 -14.98
CA TRP A 161 7.92 -27.86 -13.95
C TRP A 161 6.91 -27.75 -12.80
N ARG A 162 6.46 -26.54 -12.44
CA ARG A 162 5.37 -26.35 -11.46
C ARG A 162 4.02 -26.83 -11.99
N VAL A 163 3.68 -26.57 -13.26
CA VAL A 163 2.49 -27.13 -13.92
C VAL A 163 2.46 -28.66 -13.77
N LYS A 164 3.59 -29.33 -14.03
CA LYS A 164 3.72 -30.78 -13.78
C LYS A 164 3.53 -31.14 -12.30
N TYR A 165 4.26 -30.47 -11.40
CA TYR A 165 4.19 -30.75 -9.96
C TYR A 165 2.76 -30.63 -9.40
N TYR A 166 2.04 -29.55 -9.72
CA TYR A 166 0.65 -29.35 -9.31
C TYR A 166 -0.29 -30.39 -9.96
N SER A 167 -0.05 -30.75 -11.23
CA SER A 167 -0.82 -31.81 -11.89
C SER A 167 -0.73 -33.16 -11.16
N PHE A 168 0.46 -33.54 -10.68
CA PHE A 168 0.64 -34.76 -9.88
C PHE A 168 0.04 -34.62 -8.48
N LEU A 169 0.34 -33.50 -7.79
CA LEU A 169 -0.14 -33.25 -6.42
C LEU A 169 -1.67 -33.23 -6.34
N LEU A 170 -2.35 -32.49 -7.21
CA LEU A 170 -3.81 -32.38 -7.19
C LEU A 170 -4.46 -33.74 -7.49
N LYS A 171 -3.94 -34.51 -8.45
CA LYS A 171 -4.40 -35.89 -8.72
C LYS A 171 -4.20 -36.81 -7.50
N ALA A 172 -3.07 -36.71 -6.81
CA ALA A 172 -2.81 -37.47 -5.58
C ALA A 172 -3.79 -37.09 -4.46
N VAL A 173 -4.03 -35.79 -4.23
CA VAL A 173 -5.00 -35.32 -3.21
C VAL A 173 -6.41 -35.79 -3.55
N PHE A 174 -6.89 -35.64 -4.78
CA PHE A 174 -8.22 -36.12 -5.18
C PHE A 174 -8.36 -37.64 -5.05
N THR A 175 -7.32 -38.41 -5.38
CA THR A 175 -7.28 -39.87 -5.18
C THR A 175 -7.44 -40.22 -3.69
N VAL A 176 -6.75 -39.51 -2.79
CA VAL A 176 -6.82 -39.72 -1.32
C VAL A 176 -8.15 -39.22 -0.70
N LEU A 177 -8.84 -38.30 -1.38
CA LEU A 177 -10.20 -37.88 -1.08
C LEU A 177 -11.28 -38.77 -1.72
N GLY A 178 -10.91 -39.79 -2.51
CA GLY A 178 -11.85 -40.72 -3.14
C GLY A 178 -12.70 -40.09 -4.27
N VAL A 179 -12.22 -38.99 -4.86
CA VAL A 179 -12.98 -38.18 -5.82
C VAL A 179 -12.84 -38.76 -7.24
N PRO A 180 -13.93 -38.95 -8.00
CA PRO A 180 -13.86 -39.47 -9.36
C PRO A 180 -13.22 -38.44 -10.31
N LEU A 181 -12.24 -38.90 -11.10
CA LEU A 181 -11.41 -38.06 -11.97
C LEU A 181 -11.86 -38.05 -13.45
N ASP A 182 -12.91 -38.80 -13.80
CA ASP A 182 -13.42 -38.94 -15.18
C ASP A 182 -14.01 -37.65 -15.75
N LYS A 183 -14.47 -36.74 -14.88
CA LYS A 183 -15.04 -35.43 -15.23
C LYS A 183 -14.12 -34.26 -14.89
N LEU A 184 -12.84 -34.54 -14.62
CA LEU A 184 -11.84 -33.57 -14.26
C LEU A 184 -10.82 -33.38 -15.39
N GLU A 185 -10.79 -32.19 -15.95
CA GLU A 185 -9.86 -31.79 -17.02
C GLU A 185 -8.82 -30.81 -16.47
N PHE A 186 -7.53 -31.02 -16.77
CA PHE A 186 -6.48 -30.05 -16.46
C PHE A 186 -6.13 -29.25 -17.71
N VAL A 187 -6.23 -27.92 -17.64
CA VAL A 187 -5.91 -26.98 -18.72
C VAL A 187 -4.77 -26.08 -18.27
N THR A 188 -3.77 -25.82 -19.13
CA THR A 188 -2.67 -24.89 -18.84
C THR A 188 -2.96 -23.54 -19.51
N GLY A 189 -2.79 -22.42 -18.81
CA GLY A 189 -3.13 -21.09 -19.34
C GLY A 189 -2.46 -20.77 -20.68
N THR A 190 -1.15 -20.97 -20.77
CA THR A 190 -0.38 -20.74 -22.02
C THR A 190 -0.81 -21.60 -23.21
N SER A 191 -1.66 -22.63 -23.05
CA SER A 191 -2.14 -23.43 -24.18
C SER A 191 -3.16 -22.70 -25.07
N TYR A 192 -3.82 -21.64 -24.55
CA TYR A 192 -4.81 -20.86 -25.30
C TYR A 192 -4.67 -19.33 -25.12
N GLN A 193 -4.15 -18.85 -23.99
CA GLN A 193 -4.08 -17.42 -23.66
C GLN A 193 -3.09 -16.62 -24.55
N LEU A 194 -2.28 -17.33 -25.35
CA LEU A 194 -1.34 -16.75 -26.34
C LEU A 194 -1.84 -16.87 -27.79
N THR A 195 -3.09 -17.31 -28.01
CA THR A 195 -3.69 -17.37 -29.35
C THR A 195 -4.03 -15.98 -29.88
N PRO A 196 -4.03 -15.78 -31.22
CA PRO A 196 -4.42 -14.50 -31.82
C PRO A 196 -5.82 -14.03 -31.40
N GLU A 197 -6.76 -14.97 -31.29
CA GLU A 197 -8.15 -14.71 -30.90
C GLU A 197 -8.21 -14.18 -29.46
N TYR A 198 -7.63 -14.92 -28.49
CA TYR A 198 -7.59 -14.50 -27.09
C TYR A 198 -6.85 -13.17 -26.92
N THR A 199 -5.72 -12.99 -27.63
CA THR A 199 -4.93 -11.74 -27.59
C THR A 199 -5.74 -10.55 -28.11
N MET A 200 -6.54 -10.74 -29.17
CA MET A 200 -7.42 -9.69 -29.69
C MET A 200 -8.56 -9.36 -28.72
N ASP A 201 -9.13 -10.35 -28.05
CA ASP A 201 -10.14 -10.13 -27.02
C ASP A 201 -9.57 -9.49 -25.76
N MET A 202 -8.33 -9.81 -25.38
CA MET A 202 -7.59 -9.10 -24.32
C MET A 202 -7.49 -7.60 -24.66
N TYR A 203 -7.11 -7.24 -25.89
CA TYR A 203 -7.10 -5.84 -26.32
C TYR A 203 -8.50 -5.19 -26.31
N ARG A 204 -9.54 -5.90 -26.77
CA ARG A 204 -10.93 -5.40 -26.72
C ARG A 204 -11.42 -5.20 -25.28
N PHE A 205 -11.13 -6.14 -24.39
CA PHE A 205 -11.48 -6.06 -22.97
C PHE A 205 -10.81 -4.84 -22.33
N HIS A 206 -9.51 -4.65 -22.56
CA HIS A 206 -8.79 -3.51 -22.01
C HIS A 206 -9.14 -2.16 -22.66
N ALA A 207 -9.68 -2.15 -23.88
CA ALA A 207 -10.27 -0.96 -24.49
C ALA A 207 -11.65 -0.58 -23.89
N LEU A 208 -12.33 -1.51 -23.20
CA LEU A 208 -13.63 -1.27 -22.56
C LEU A 208 -13.54 -0.94 -21.06
N THR A 209 -12.39 -1.22 -20.44
CA THR A 209 -12.16 -0.99 -19.00
C THR A 209 -11.28 0.23 -18.74
N THR A 210 -11.22 0.67 -17.48
CA THR A 210 -10.30 1.73 -17.03
C THR A 210 -9.24 1.13 -16.12
N THR A 211 -8.05 1.74 -16.04
CA THR A 211 -6.99 1.31 -15.11
C THR A 211 -7.51 1.16 -13.70
N LYS A 212 -8.25 2.15 -13.19
CA LYS A 212 -8.88 2.12 -11.86
C LYS A 212 -9.87 0.97 -11.67
N ALA A 213 -10.59 0.55 -12.72
CA ALA A 213 -11.49 -0.60 -12.62
C ALA A 213 -10.71 -1.93 -12.56
N ALA A 214 -9.61 -2.05 -13.31
CA ALA A 214 -8.70 -3.20 -13.24
C ALA A 214 -7.97 -3.27 -11.89
N GLU A 215 -7.42 -2.15 -11.40
CA GLU A 215 -6.81 -2.03 -10.07
C GLU A 215 -7.79 -2.45 -8.97
N HIS A 216 -9.01 -1.93 -9.02
CA HIS A 216 -10.05 -2.30 -8.05
C HIS A 216 -10.41 -3.78 -8.13
N ALA A 217 -10.53 -4.35 -9.34
CA ALA A 217 -10.80 -5.77 -9.53
C ALA A 217 -9.69 -6.66 -8.94
N GLY A 218 -8.42 -6.31 -9.18
CA GLY A 218 -7.26 -7.09 -8.74
C GLY A 218 -6.88 -6.95 -7.27
N ALA A 219 -7.33 -5.90 -6.56
CA ALA A 219 -6.78 -5.46 -5.27
C ALA A 219 -6.69 -6.52 -4.14
N ASP A 220 -7.57 -7.54 -4.11
CA ASP A 220 -7.56 -8.57 -3.05
C ASP A 220 -6.81 -9.86 -3.46
N VAL A 221 -6.40 -9.96 -4.73
CA VAL A 221 -5.85 -11.16 -5.37
C VAL A 221 -4.43 -10.90 -5.85
N VAL A 222 -4.28 -9.92 -6.74
CA VAL A 222 -3.00 -9.51 -7.33
C VAL A 222 -2.16 -8.82 -6.29
N LYS A 223 -0.86 -9.12 -6.28
CA LYS A 223 0.04 -8.57 -5.28
C LYS A 223 0.10 -7.04 -5.28
N GLU A 224 -0.32 -6.43 -4.17
CA GLU A 224 -0.01 -5.03 -3.86
C GLU A 224 1.52 -4.81 -3.82
N SER A 225 1.97 -3.82 -4.58
CA SER A 225 3.37 -3.41 -4.71
C SER A 225 3.44 -1.88 -4.65
N GLU A 226 4.48 -1.34 -4.02
CA GLU A 226 4.81 0.10 -4.00
C GLU A 226 5.05 0.66 -5.42
N SER A 227 5.28 -0.23 -6.39
CA SER A 227 5.22 0.08 -7.82
C SER A 227 4.49 -1.07 -8.53
N PRO A 228 3.17 -0.96 -8.77
CA PRO A 228 2.42 -2.00 -9.48
C PRO A 228 2.88 -2.07 -10.94
N LEU A 229 3.17 -3.29 -11.41
CA LEU A 229 3.57 -3.53 -12.79
C LEU A 229 2.33 -3.52 -13.70
N MET A 230 2.48 -3.20 -14.98
CA MET A 230 1.36 -3.29 -15.94
C MET A 230 0.69 -4.67 -15.95
N SER A 231 1.43 -5.74 -15.63
CA SER A 231 0.88 -7.10 -15.49
C SER A 231 -0.24 -7.19 -14.45
N SER A 232 -0.20 -6.40 -13.37
CA SER A 232 -1.26 -6.38 -12.36
C SER A 232 -2.58 -5.79 -12.88
N LEU A 233 -2.52 -4.95 -13.91
CA LEU A 233 -3.69 -4.36 -14.58
C LEU A 233 -4.29 -5.30 -15.63
N LEU A 234 -3.44 -6.14 -16.24
CA LEU A 234 -3.86 -7.15 -17.21
C LEU A 234 -4.56 -8.33 -16.53
N TYR A 235 -4.01 -8.78 -15.39
CA TYR A 235 -4.42 -9.99 -14.68
C TYR A 235 -5.97 -10.17 -14.58
N PRO A 236 -6.77 -9.20 -14.09
CA PRO A 236 -8.22 -9.41 -13.92
C PRO A 236 -8.99 -9.50 -15.24
N GLY A 237 -8.44 -8.91 -16.32
CA GLY A 237 -9.00 -9.03 -17.68
C GLY A 237 -8.77 -10.41 -18.27
N LEU A 238 -7.58 -10.99 -18.05
CA LEU A 238 -7.28 -12.37 -18.47
C LEU A 238 -8.17 -13.37 -17.72
N GLN A 239 -8.23 -13.29 -16.39
CA GLN A 239 -9.09 -14.21 -15.61
C GLN A 239 -10.56 -14.11 -16.02
N ALA A 240 -11.06 -12.93 -16.39
CA ALA A 240 -12.42 -12.78 -16.91
C ALA A 240 -12.60 -13.45 -18.29
N LEU A 241 -11.64 -13.29 -19.22
CA LEU A 241 -11.72 -13.91 -20.54
C LEU A 241 -11.64 -15.44 -20.48
N ASP A 242 -10.95 -16.00 -19.49
CA ASP A 242 -10.87 -17.45 -19.28
C ASP A 242 -12.26 -18.09 -19.10
N GLU A 243 -13.25 -17.39 -18.53
CA GLU A 243 -14.65 -17.86 -18.46
C GLU A 243 -15.25 -18.16 -19.85
N HIS A 244 -14.89 -17.35 -20.85
CA HIS A 244 -15.35 -17.55 -22.22
C HIS A 244 -14.56 -18.67 -22.91
N TYR A 245 -13.24 -18.62 -22.85
CA TYR A 245 -12.36 -19.52 -23.59
C TYR A 245 -12.31 -20.96 -23.01
N LEU A 246 -12.61 -21.13 -21.73
CA LEU A 246 -12.80 -22.46 -21.13
C LEU A 246 -14.22 -23.01 -21.35
N ASP A 247 -15.14 -22.24 -21.96
CA ASP A 247 -16.54 -22.60 -22.20
C ASP A 247 -17.25 -23.15 -20.94
N VAL A 248 -17.36 -22.29 -19.93
CA VAL A 248 -17.99 -22.63 -18.64
C VAL A 248 -19.30 -21.89 -18.40
N HIS A 249 -20.15 -22.47 -17.55
CA HIS A 249 -21.37 -21.87 -17.03
C HIS A 249 -21.13 -21.15 -15.69
N PHE A 250 -20.15 -21.61 -14.90
CA PHE A 250 -19.75 -20.94 -13.66
C PHE A 250 -18.25 -21.00 -13.38
N GLN A 251 -17.74 -20.00 -12.66
CA GLN A 251 -16.41 -20.00 -12.07
C GLN A 251 -16.52 -20.24 -10.55
N PHE A 252 -15.58 -21.02 -10.02
CA PHE A 252 -15.44 -21.24 -8.58
C PHE A 252 -14.10 -20.65 -8.08
N GLY A 253 -14.11 -20.07 -6.87
CA GLY A 253 -12.89 -19.60 -6.22
C GLY A 253 -13.12 -19.09 -4.80
N GLY A 254 -12.13 -18.33 -4.30
CA GLY A 254 -12.16 -17.70 -2.98
C GLY A 254 -13.11 -16.50 -2.91
N ALA A 255 -13.61 -16.18 -1.71
CA ALA A 255 -14.32 -14.92 -1.46
C ALA A 255 -13.44 -13.68 -1.70
N ASP A 256 -12.11 -13.81 -1.71
CA ASP A 256 -11.17 -12.76 -2.14
C ASP A 256 -11.18 -12.52 -3.67
N GLN A 257 -11.59 -13.50 -4.48
CA GLN A 257 -11.75 -13.32 -5.94
C GLN A 257 -13.03 -12.55 -6.33
N ARG A 258 -13.91 -12.21 -5.36
CA ARG A 258 -15.20 -11.55 -5.60
C ARG A 258 -15.12 -10.32 -6.50
N LYS A 259 -14.08 -9.48 -6.35
CA LYS A 259 -13.92 -8.27 -7.17
C LYS A 259 -13.64 -8.58 -8.64
N ILE A 260 -12.87 -9.63 -8.93
CA ILE A 260 -12.62 -10.12 -10.29
C ILE A 260 -13.87 -10.77 -10.88
N PHE A 261 -14.61 -11.54 -10.09
CA PHE A 261 -15.89 -12.14 -10.51
C PHE A 261 -16.92 -11.08 -10.93
N MET A 262 -17.09 -10.01 -10.14
CA MET A 262 -17.98 -8.91 -10.49
C MET A 262 -17.50 -8.10 -11.70
N TYR A 263 -16.18 -8.00 -11.88
CA TYR A 263 -15.56 -7.38 -13.05
C TYR A 263 -15.85 -8.18 -14.33
N ALA A 264 -15.67 -9.51 -14.31
CA ALA A 264 -16.04 -10.40 -15.41
C ALA A 264 -17.53 -10.33 -15.74
N ALA A 265 -18.39 -10.45 -14.71
CA ALA A 265 -19.84 -10.34 -14.83
C ALA A 265 -20.33 -9.02 -15.45
N HIS A 266 -19.57 -7.92 -15.28
CA HIS A 266 -19.89 -6.61 -15.81
C HIS A 266 -19.40 -6.41 -17.26
N PHE A 267 -18.20 -6.89 -17.60
CA PHE A 267 -17.55 -6.59 -18.88
C PHE A 267 -17.75 -7.66 -19.96
N LEU A 268 -17.86 -8.95 -19.62
CA LEU A 268 -18.10 -10.01 -20.62
C LEU A 268 -19.40 -9.79 -21.43
N PRO A 269 -20.55 -9.41 -20.83
CA PRO A 269 -21.77 -9.09 -21.59
C PRO A 269 -21.60 -7.91 -22.56
N ARG A 270 -20.71 -6.95 -22.24
CA ARG A 270 -20.42 -5.80 -23.10
C ARG A 270 -19.57 -6.16 -24.32
N MET A 271 -18.82 -7.26 -24.23
CA MET A 271 -18.11 -7.86 -25.37
C MET A 271 -19.00 -8.80 -26.20
N GLY A 272 -20.25 -9.04 -25.78
CA GLY A 272 -21.16 -10.00 -26.43
C GLY A 272 -21.03 -11.43 -25.92
N TYR A 273 -20.28 -11.66 -24.83
CA TYR A 273 -20.13 -12.97 -24.20
C TYR A 273 -21.15 -13.18 -23.06
N ALA A 274 -21.47 -14.44 -22.76
CA ALA A 274 -22.42 -14.76 -21.70
C ALA A 274 -21.90 -14.32 -20.31
N LYS A 275 -22.79 -13.81 -19.45
CA LYS A 275 -22.55 -13.73 -18.00
C LYS A 275 -22.44 -15.16 -17.46
N ARG A 276 -21.54 -15.40 -16.50
CA ARG A 276 -21.43 -16.67 -15.75
C ARG A 276 -22.00 -16.52 -14.34
N ALA A 277 -22.25 -17.64 -13.70
CA ALA A 277 -22.43 -17.67 -12.25
C ALA A 277 -21.07 -17.71 -11.54
N HIS A 278 -20.99 -17.18 -10.32
CA HIS A 278 -19.76 -17.19 -9.52
C HIS A 278 -20.05 -17.80 -8.16
N LEU A 279 -19.27 -18.82 -7.78
CA LEU A 279 -19.42 -19.55 -6.51
C LEU A 279 -18.18 -19.29 -5.64
N MET A 280 -18.37 -18.79 -4.42
CA MET A 280 -17.29 -18.35 -3.54
C MET A 280 -17.25 -19.17 -2.24
N ASN A 281 -16.12 -19.80 -1.93
CA ASN A 281 -15.93 -20.48 -0.65
C ASN A 281 -15.46 -19.51 0.46
N PRO A 282 -15.68 -19.85 1.76
CA PRO A 282 -15.20 -19.01 2.85
C PRO A 282 -13.68 -19.08 3.05
N MET A 283 -13.10 -17.96 3.46
CA MET A 283 -11.68 -17.89 3.81
C MET A 283 -11.41 -18.60 5.14
N VAL A 284 -10.37 -19.43 5.19
CA VAL A 284 -10.04 -20.26 6.36
C VAL A 284 -8.82 -19.70 7.11
N PRO A 285 -8.91 -19.46 8.43
CA PRO A 285 -7.78 -19.07 9.26
C PRO A 285 -6.64 -20.10 9.22
N GLY A 286 -5.41 -19.59 9.16
CA GLY A 286 -4.19 -20.36 9.34
C GLY A 286 -3.98 -20.82 10.79
N LEU A 287 -3.03 -21.73 10.99
CA LEU A 287 -2.78 -22.40 12.27
C LEU A 287 -2.33 -21.45 13.40
N SER A 288 -1.91 -20.23 13.07
CA SER A 288 -1.54 -19.17 14.01
C SER A 288 -2.67 -18.14 14.26
N GLY A 289 -3.84 -18.28 13.62
CA GLY A 289 -4.99 -17.38 13.76
C GLY A 289 -5.09 -16.23 12.73
N GLY A 290 -4.08 -16.03 11.88
CA GLY A 290 -4.11 -15.08 10.74
C GLY A 290 -4.52 -15.74 9.41
N LYS A 291 -4.40 -15.06 8.25
CA LYS A 291 -4.51 -15.72 6.92
C LYS A 291 -3.38 -16.76 6.81
N MET A 292 -3.67 -17.98 6.36
CA MET A 292 -2.61 -18.95 6.04
C MET A 292 -1.85 -18.39 4.83
N SER A 293 -0.56 -18.10 5.00
CA SER A 293 0.26 -17.48 3.94
C SER A 293 1.40 -18.40 3.56
N SER A 294 1.59 -18.60 2.25
CA SER A 294 2.72 -19.37 1.73
C SER A 294 4.08 -18.71 2.07
N SER A 295 4.07 -17.43 2.47
CA SER A 295 5.25 -16.62 2.80
C SER A 295 5.78 -16.74 4.24
N ASP A 296 5.06 -17.40 5.14
CA ASP A 296 5.62 -17.86 6.43
C ASP A 296 5.59 -19.40 6.52
N PRO A 297 6.74 -20.09 6.27
CA PRO A 297 6.85 -21.55 6.36
C PRO A 297 6.48 -22.15 7.72
N LYS A 298 6.41 -21.36 8.80
CA LYS A 298 5.99 -21.80 10.13
C LYS A 298 4.47 -21.70 10.34
N SER A 299 3.76 -20.96 9.49
CA SER A 299 2.32 -20.73 9.58
C SER A 299 1.46 -21.81 8.89
N LYS A 300 2.09 -22.62 8.03
CA LYS A 300 1.42 -23.58 7.11
C LYS A 300 1.97 -25.00 7.23
N ILE A 301 1.16 -25.98 6.85
CA ILE A 301 1.54 -27.38 6.69
C ILE A 301 1.45 -27.73 5.20
N ASP A 302 2.55 -28.19 4.62
CA ASP A 302 2.64 -28.55 3.20
C ASP A 302 2.30 -30.04 3.01
N PHE A 303 1.76 -30.42 1.84
CA PHE A 303 1.31 -31.82 1.63
C PHE A 303 2.43 -32.86 1.73
N LEU A 304 3.68 -32.46 1.50
CA LEU A 304 4.86 -33.31 1.57
C LEU A 304 5.67 -33.13 2.88
N ASP A 305 5.20 -32.31 3.84
CA ASP A 305 5.87 -32.14 5.16
C ASP A 305 6.10 -33.51 5.82
N SER A 306 7.29 -33.71 6.41
CA SER A 306 7.56 -34.93 7.16
C SER A 306 6.73 -35.01 8.45
N PRO A 307 6.52 -36.22 9.01
CA PRO A 307 5.86 -36.39 10.31
C PRO A 307 6.48 -35.58 11.47
N ALA A 308 7.78 -35.24 11.37
CA ALA A 308 8.46 -34.42 12.37
C ALA A 308 8.11 -32.93 12.22
N GLU A 309 8.01 -32.43 10.99
CA GLU A 309 7.67 -31.03 10.69
C GLU A 309 6.23 -30.72 11.04
N VAL A 310 5.27 -31.58 10.67
CA VAL A 310 3.86 -31.44 11.06
C VAL A 310 3.71 -31.35 12.58
N LYS A 311 4.40 -32.23 13.33
CA LYS A 311 4.42 -32.22 14.80
C LYS A 311 5.02 -30.92 15.35
N ALA A 312 6.10 -30.40 14.77
CA ALA A 312 6.72 -29.15 15.19
C ALA A 312 5.80 -27.95 14.94
N LYS A 313 5.19 -27.87 13.75
CA LYS A 313 4.27 -26.81 13.30
C LYS A 313 3.00 -26.78 14.18
N LEU A 314 2.32 -27.91 14.39
CA LEU A 314 1.15 -27.98 15.29
C LEU A 314 1.49 -27.70 16.75
N LYS A 315 2.67 -28.12 17.24
CA LYS A 315 3.11 -27.77 18.59
C LYS A 315 3.22 -26.26 18.77
N ALA A 316 3.74 -25.55 17.76
CA ALA A 316 3.92 -24.10 17.76
C ALA A 316 2.63 -23.29 17.52
N ALA A 317 1.57 -23.88 16.95
CA ALA A 317 0.29 -23.24 16.70
C ALA A 317 -0.33 -22.58 17.95
N VAL A 318 -1.02 -21.46 17.80
CA VAL A 318 -1.71 -20.79 18.92
C VAL A 318 -3.01 -21.52 19.21
N CYS A 319 -3.24 -21.89 20.47
CA CYS A 319 -4.35 -22.73 20.89
C CYS A 319 -4.57 -22.54 22.41
N THR A 320 -5.25 -21.47 22.79
CA THR A 320 -5.49 -21.08 24.20
C THR A 320 -6.65 -21.91 24.78
N PRO A 321 -6.56 -22.47 26.01
CA PRO A 321 -7.67 -23.15 26.66
C PRO A 321 -8.97 -22.32 26.64
N GLY A 322 -10.12 -22.96 26.41
CA GLY A 322 -11.43 -22.31 26.36
C GLY A 322 -11.68 -21.38 25.16
N GLN A 323 -10.63 -20.89 24.49
CA GLN A 323 -10.75 -19.91 23.42
C GLN A 323 -11.10 -20.57 22.08
N VAL A 324 -12.33 -20.36 21.63
CA VAL A 324 -12.83 -20.78 20.31
C VAL A 324 -12.50 -19.74 19.23
N GLU A 325 -12.83 -18.46 19.47
CA GLU A 325 -12.61 -17.40 18.49
C GLU A 325 -11.12 -17.13 18.24
N GLY A 326 -10.73 -17.09 16.96
CA GLY A 326 -9.33 -16.93 16.53
C GLY A 326 -8.47 -18.20 16.67
N ASN A 327 -9.04 -19.33 17.07
CA ASN A 327 -8.30 -20.59 17.25
C ASN A 327 -8.08 -21.30 15.90
N GLY A 328 -6.89 -21.13 15.33
CA GLY A 328 -6.51 -21.73 14.03
C GLY A 328 -6.56 -23.27 14.00
N VAL A 329 -6.42 -23.94 15.14
CA VAL A 329 -6.51 -25.42 15.21
C VAL A 329 -7.97 -25.87 15.11
N LEU A 330 -8.89 -25.22 15.83
CA LEU A 330 -10.32 -25.50 15.71
C LEU A 330 -10.86 -25.13 14.32
N ALA A 331 -10.48 -23.96 13.79
CA ALA A 331 -10.85 -23.53 12.44
C ALA A 331 -10.43 -24.55 11.36
N PHE A 332 -9.22 -25.13 11.50
CA PHE A 332 -8.75 -26.17 10.61
C PHE A 332 -9.54 -27.49 10.74
N VAL A 333 -9.90 -27.90 11.96
CA VAL A 333 -10.80 -29.06 12.16
C VAL A 333 -12.16 -28.82 11.49
N LYS A 334 -12.73 -27.63 11.66
CA LYS A 334 -14.02 -27.22 11.09
C LYS A 334 -14.04 -27.26 9.57
N ALA A 335 -13.00 -26.72 8.93
CA ALA A 335 -12.98 -26.46 7.50
C ALA A 335 -12.35 -27.57 6.66
N VAL A 336 -11.51 -28.43 7.25
CA VAL A 336 -10.80 -29.50 6.52
C VAL A 336 -11.12 -30.88 7.10
N LEU A 337 -10.77 -31.16 8.35
CA LEU A 337 -10.79 -32.54 8.86
C LEU A 337 -12.20 -33.11 8.99
N VAL A 338 -13.14 -32.34 9.54
CA VAL A 338 -14.55 -32.78 9.65
C VAL A 338 -15.19 -32.96 8.26
N PRO A 339 -15.10 -32.00 7.32
CA PRO A 339 -15.61 -32.19 5.96
C PRO A 339 -14.98 -33.37 5.20
N VAL A 340 -13.66 -33.61 5.33
CA VAL A 340 -13.00 -34.79 4.72
C VAL A 340 -13.57 -36.10 5.28
N GLN A 341 -13.82 -36.20 6.59
CA GLN A 341 -14.47 -37.40 7.14
C GLN A 341 -15.92 -37.51 6.66
N GLN A 342 -16.68 -36.42 6.64
CA GLN A 342 -18.07 -36.42 6.17
C GLN A 342 -18.17 -36.90 4.71
N LEU A 343 -17.32 -36.40 3.81
CA LEU A 343 -17.24 -36.87 2.42
C LEU A 343 -16.95 -38.37 2.34
N ARG A 344 -16.03 -38.89 3.16
CA ARG A 344 -15.69 -40.32 3.20
C ARG A 344 -16.86 -41.18 3.69
N GLU A 345 -17.62 -40.72 4.69
CA GLU A 345 -18.83 -41.41 5.17
C GLU A 345 -19.97 -41.33 4.14
N GLU A 346 -20.13 -40.20 3.42
CA GLU A 346 -21.08 -40.05 2.29
C GLU A 346 -20.74 -41.06 1.17
N GLN A 347 -19.47 -41.12 0.74
CA GLN A 347 -18.98 -42.07 -0.27
C GLN A 347 -19.15 -43.53 0.18
N ALA A 348 -18.88 -43.85 1.45
CA ALA A 348 -19.03 -45.19 1.99
C ALA A 348 -20.50 -45.65 1.95
N ARG A 349 -21.43 -44.80 2.40
CA ARG A 349 -22.88 -45.06 2.27
C ARG A 349 -23.28 -45.25 0.81
N GLY A 350 -22.73 -44.45 -0.11
CA GLY A 350 -22.94 -44.61 -1.56
C GLY A 350 -22.48 -45.96 -2.12
N ARG A 351 -21.45 -46.59 -1.52
CA ARG A 351 -20.99 -47.95 -1.84
C ARG A 351 -21.75 -49.05 -1.07
N GLY A 352 -22.68 -48.71 -0.19
CA GLY A 352 -23.37 -49.65 0.71
C GLY A 352 -22.51 -50.12 1.90
N GLU A 353 -21.38 -49.46 2.17
CA GLU A 353 -20.56 -49.72 3.35
C GLU A 353 -21.20 -49.05 4.59
N PRO A 354 -21.26 -49.73 5.75
CA PRO A 354 -21.90 -49.18 6.96
C PRO A 354 -21.13 -47.99 7.58
N ARG A 355 -19.84 -47.84 7.22
CA ARG A 355 -18.94 -46.77 7.63
C ARG A 355 -17.80 -46.69 6.62
N ALA A 356 -17.11 -45.54 6.52
CA ALA A 356 -15.85 -45.44 5.79
C ALA A 356 -14.87 -46.53 6.28
N ALA A 357 -14.61 -47.53 5.43
CA ALA A 357 -14.13 -48.83 5.88
C ALA A 357 -12.73 -48.79 6.51
N ARG A 358 -12.59 -49.45 7.67
CA ARG A 358 -11.29 -49.87 8.21
C ARG A 358 -10.86 -51.16 7.51
N GLY A 359 -10.39 -51.04 6.27
CA GLY A 359 -9.97 -52.17 5.42
C GLY A 359 -8.47 -52.50 5.48
N ASP A 360 -7.63 -51.50 5.73
CA ASP A 360 -6.17 -51.62 5.85
C ASP A 360 -5.57 -50.73 6.97
N GLY A 361 -6.41 -49.95 7.65
CA GLY A 361 -6.02 -48.99 8.69
C GLY A 361 -5.76 -47.57 8.20
N THR A 362 -5.94 -47.26 6.91
CA THR A 362 -5.64 -45.94 6.35
C THR A 362 -6.86 -45.02 6.26
N GLY A 363 -6.64 -43.71 6.40
CA GLY A 363 -7.63 -42.66 6.10
C GLY A 363 -8.49 -42.15 7.26
N SER A 364 -9.34 -42.99 7.87
CA SER A 364 -10.44 -42.53 8.75
C SER A 364 -9.96 -41.81 10.03
N PHE A 365 -10.51 -40.62 10.32
CA PHE A 365 -10.17 -39.82 11.52
C PHE A 365 -10.89 -40.28 12.80
N VAL A 366 -11.42 -41.50 12.78
CA VAL A 366 -12.28 -42.07 13.82
C VAL A 366 -11.67 -43.38 14.32
N LYS A 367 -11.44 -43.47 15.63
CA LYS A 367 -10.74 -44.60 16.26
C LYS A 367 -11.55 -45.91 16.25
N PRO A 368 -10.89 -47.10 16.15
CA PRO A 368 -11.50 -48.44 16.09
C PRO A 368 -12.73 -48.69 16.97
N ASP A 369 -12.66 -48.19 18.19
CA ASP A 369 -13.58 -48.34 19.32
C ASP A 369 -14.67 -47.24 19.41
N ALA A 370 -14.62 -46.22 18.55
CA ALA A 370 -15.51 -45.07 18.63
C ALA A 370 -16.96 -45.38 18.20
N PRO A 371 -17.98 -44.85 18.93
CA PRO A 371 -19.39 -45.05 18.64
C PRO A 371 -19.80 -44.73 17.19
N ASP A 372 -20.89 -45.35 16.74
CA ASP A 372 -21.49 -45.04 15.44
C ASP A 372 -21.96 -43.59 15.39
N GLY A 373 -21.82 -42.97 14.22
CA GLY A 373 -22.03 -41.53 14.04
C GLY A 373 -20.89 -40.62 14.53
N THR A 374 -19.83 -41.15 15.16
CA THR A 374 -18.60 -40.37 15.43
C THR A 374 -17.94 -39.96 14.12
N ILE A 375 -17.59 -38.67 14.00
CA ILE A 375 -16.88 -38.05 12.87
C ILE A 375 -15.45 -37.61 13.20
N PHE A 376 -15.09 -37.50 14.48
CA PHE A 376 -13.74 -37.15 14.90
C PHE A 376 -13.41 -37.76 16.27
N SER A 377 -12.21 -38.34 16.40
CA SER A 377 -11.71 -38.89 17.66
C SER A 377 -10.44 -38.18 18.10
N ILE A 378 -10.33 -37.82 19.38
CA ILE A 378 -9.10 -37.27 19.96
C ILE A 378 -8.46 -38.31 20.87
N GLY A 379 -7.18 -38.60 20.63
CA GLY A 379 -6.37 -39.49 21.45
C GLY A 379 -5.95 -38.83 22.76
N ARG A 380 -6.29 -39.41 23.91
CA ARG A 380 -5.96 -38.80 25.22
C ARG A 380 -5.58 -39.85 26.27
N PRO A 381 -4.54 -39.63 27.10
CA PRO A 381 -4.14 -40.59 28.15
C PRO A 381 -5.25 -40.92 29.15
N GLU A 382 -5.33 -42.17 29.61
CA GLU A 382 -6.34 -42.65 30.58
C GLU A 382 -6.46 -41.76 31.83
N LYS A 383 -5.33 -41.25 32.34
CA LYS A 383 -5.27 -40.33 33.49
C LYS A 383 -6.04 -39.01 33.32
N PHE A 384 -6.47 -38.69 32.11
CA PHE A 384 -7.29 -37.53 31.77
C PHE A 384 -8.69 -37.92 31.25
N GLY A 385 -9.11 -39.18 31.44
CA GLY A 385 -10.43 -39.67 31.04
C GLY A 385 -10.46 -40.47 29.74
N GLY A 386 -9.30 -40.85 29.19
CA GLY A 386 -9.20 -41.65 27.98
C GLY A 386 -9.63 -40.91 26.71
N ASP A 387 -9.75 -41.67 25.62
CA ASP A 387 -10.14 -41.18 24.29
C ASP A 387 -11.53 -40.55 24.29
N ILE A 388 -11.71 -39.53 23.45
CA ILE A 388 -12.97 -38.79 23.32
C ILE A 388 -13.42 -38.74 21.86
N HIS A 389 -14.74 -38.73 21.65
CA HIS A 389 -15.38 -38.95 20.36
C HIS A 389 -16.50 -37.93 20.14
N PHE A 390 -16.57 -37.33 18.96
CA PHE A 390 -17.53 -36.29 18.62
C PHE A 390 -18.33 -36.68 17.38
N SER A 391 -19.66 -36.52 17.41
CA SER A 391 -20.55 -36.74 16.26
C SER A 391 -20.85 -35.48 15.45
N SER A 392 -20.46 -34.30 15.95
CA SER A 392 -20.49 -33.04 15.21
C SER A 392 -19.31 -32.14 15.59
N TYR A 393 -18.97 -31.19 14.71
CA TYR A 393 -18.00 -30.15 15.05
C TYR A 393 -18.46 -29.30 16.25
N GLN A 394 -19.77 -29.03 16.38
CA GLN A 394 -20.30 -28.23 17.48
C GLN A 394 -20.03 -28.88 18.84
N GLN A 395 -20.15 -30.21 18.96
CA GLN A 395 -19.81 -30.90 20.22
C GLN A 395 -18.32 -30.77 20.58
N LEU A 396 -17.43 -30.76 19.58
CA LEU A 396 -16.00 -30.56 19.79
C LEU A 396 -15.69 -29.10 20.20
N GLU A 397 -16.35 -28.13 19.58
CA GLU A 397 -16.24 -26.71 19.90
C GLU A 397 -16.76 -26.42 21.31
N ASP A 398 -17.95 -26.92 21.66
CA ASP A 398 -18.58 -26.78 22.97
C ASP A 398 -17.73 -27.41 24.09
N ALA A 399 -17.18 -28.61 23.85
CA ALA A 399 -16.31 -29.30 24.80
C ALA A 399 -14.97 -28.57 24.98
N TYR A 400 -14.43 -27.95 23.93
CA TYR A 400 -13.24 -27.11 24.03
C TYR A 400 -13.52 -25.81 24.80
N ALA A 401 -14.65 -25.15 24.55
CA ALA A 401 -15.09 -23.94 25.24
C ALA A 401 -15.32 -24.15 26.74
N LYS A 402 -15.76 -25.36 27.14
CA LYS A 402 -15.90 -25.79 28.54
C LYS A 402 -14.60 -26.30 29.19
N GLU A 403 -13.49 -26.25 28.46
CA GLU A 403 -12.18 -26.79 28.88
C GLU A 403 -12.17 -28.31 29.18
N GLU A 404 -13.14 -29.07 28.65
CA GLU A 404 -13.20 -30.54 28.74
C GLU A 404 -12.10 -31.22 27.89
N ILE A 405 -11.52 -30.47 26.94
CA ILE A 405 -10.42 -30.86 26.06
C ILE A 405 -9.23 -29.92 26.31
N HIS A 406 -8.09 -30.45 26.74
CA HIS A 406 -6.87 -29.64 26.89
C HIS A 406 -6.27 -29.32 25.49
N PRO A 407 -5.68 -28.13 25.26
CA PRO A 407 -5.09 -27.76 23.96
C PRO A 407 -4.04 -28.75 23.43
N GLY A 408 -3.31 -29.42 24.33
CA GLY A 408 -2.36 -30.46 23.97
C GLY A 408 -3.02 -31.71 23.38
N ASP A 409 -4.20 -32.07 23.87
CA ASP A 409 -4.95 -33.23 23.38
C ASP A 409 -5.57 -32.91 22.01
N LEU A 410 -6.17 -31.72 21.86
CA LEU A 410 -6.67 -31.24 20.56
C LEU A 410 -5.56 -31.22 19.49
N LYS A 411 -4.40 -30.65 19.81
CA LYS A 411 -3.22 -30.68 18.91
C LYS A 411 -2.77 -32.12 18.61
N GLY A 412 -2.86 -33.03 19.58
CA GLY A 412 -2.58 -34.46 19.39
C GLY A 412 -3.51 -35.10 18.36
N GLY A 413 -4.83 -35.04 18.59
CA GLY A 413 -5.83 -35.60 17.67
C GLY A 413 -5.75 -35.00 16.26
N VAL A 414 -5.50 -33.69 16.14
CA VAL A 414 -5.27 -33.04 14.83
C VAL A 414 -3.97 -33.52 14.18
N THR A 415 -2.90 -33.75 14.94
CA THR A 415 -1.66 -34.34 14.42
C THR A 415 -1.91 -35.73 13.84
N ASP A 416 -2.63 -36.58 14.57
CA ASP A 416 -2.88 -37.97 14.17
C ASP A 416 -3.75 -38.03 12.90
N ALA A 417 -4.80 -37.20 12.83
CA ALA A 417 -5.63 -37.06 11.62
C ALA A 417 -4.82 -36.56 10.42
N LEU A 418 -3.91 -35.59 10.62
CA LEU A 418 -3.00 -35.12 9.58
C LEU A 418 -2.01 -36.19 9.10
N MET A 419 -1.51 -37.05 10.00
CA MET A 419 -0.65 -38.16 9.59
C MET A 419 -1.38 -39.09 8.62
N LEU A 420 -2.62 -39.47 8.97
CA LEU A 420 -3.46 -40.36 8.15
C LEU A 420 -3.84 -39.76 6.78
N LEU A 421 -3.99 -38.43 6.70
CA LEU A 421 -4.29 -37.74 5.45
C LEU A 421 -3.06 -37.59 4.54
N LEU A 422 -1.90 -37.26 5.11
CA LEU A 422 -0.68 -36.94 4.35
C LEU A 422 0.18 -38.17 4.00
N GLU A 423 0.11 -39.26 4.78
CA GLU A 423 0.87 -40.48 4.52
C GLU A 423 0.68 -41.08 3.11
N PRO A 424 -0.55 -41.29 2.59
CA PRO A 424 -0.71 -41.83 1.24
C PRO A 424 -0.17 -40.87 0.16
N ILE A 425 -0.31 -39.55 0.34
CA ILE A 425 0.21 -38.54 -0.60
C ILE A 425 1.74 -38.62 -0.67
N ARG A 426 2.42 -38.69 0.48
CA ARG A 426 3.88 -38.87 0.53
C ARG A 426 4.31 -40.18 -0.12
N LYS A 427 3.61 -41.30 0.13
CA LYS A 427 3.91 -42.59 -0.53
C LYS A 427 3.76 -42.54 -2.05
N MET A 428 2.79 -41.78 -2.57
CA MET A 428 2.64 -41.57 -4.01
C MET A 428 3.79 -40.73 -4.58
N PHE A 429 4.26 -39.71 -3.86
CA PHE A 429 5.43 -38.92 -4.23
C PHE A 429 6.73 -39.73 -4.18
N ASP A 430 6.96 -40.51 -3.12
CA ASP A 430 8.14 -41.37 -2.95
C ASP A 430 8.24 -42.46 -4.04
N ALA A 431 7.10 -42.84 -4.63
CA ALA A 431 7.00 -43.86 -5.67
C ALA A 431 7.05 -43.32 -7.12
N ASP A 432 7.00 -42.00 -7.34
CA ASP A 432 6.96 -41.38 -8.68
C ASP A 432 8.21 -40.52 -8.95
N PRO A 433 9.19 -41.03 -9.72
CA PRO A 433 10.39 -40.28 -10.07
C PRO A 433 10.14 -39.05 -10.96
N GLU A 434 9.07 -39.02 -11.77
CA GLU A 434 8.76 -37.83 -12.58
C GLU A 434 8.19 -36.71 -11.70
N TRP A 435 7.39 -37.06 -10.68
CA TRP A 435 6.91 -36.10 -9.70
C TRP A 435 8.06 -35.54 -8.83
N GLN A 436 9.02 -36.38 -8.42
CA GLN A 436 10.23 -35.95 -7.73
C GLN A 436 11.11 -35.02 -8.60
N GLU A 437 11.24 -35.33 -9.89
CA GLU A 437 11.94 -34.46 -10.84
C GLU A 437 11.22 -33.11 -11.01
N ALA A 438 9.89 -33.12 -11.06
CA ALA A 438 9.07 -31.91 -11.16
C ALA A 438 9.14 -31.03 -9.90
N GLU A 439 9.18 -31.62 -8.71
CA GLU A 439 9.45 -30.91 -7.45
C GLU A 439 10.83 -30.26 -7.47
N SER A 440 11.87 -31.05 -7.73
CA SER A 440 13.27 -30.60 -7.70
C SER A 440 13.54 -29.49 -8.72
N LYS A 441 12.95 -29.55 -9.92
CA LYS A 441 13.11 -28.53 -10.97
C LYS A 441 12.16 -27.33 -10.82
N GLY A 442 10.98 -27.52 -10.23
CA GLY A 442 10.05 -26.42 -9.91
C GLY A 442 10.45 -25.60 -8.68
N TYR A 443 11.19 -26.24 -7.76
CA TYR A 443 11.57 -25.74 -6.44
C TYR A 443 13.02 -26.08 -6.05
N PRO A 444 14.03 -25.65 -6.84
CA PRO A 444 15.44 -26.06 -6.70
C PRO A 444 16.10 -25.73 -5.35
N ASN A 445 15.45 -24.94 -4.48
CA ASN A 445 15.96 -24.58 -3.16
C ASN A 445 15.28 -25.35 -1.99
N GLN A 446 14.32 -26.25 -2.24
CA GLN A 446 13.73 -27.10 -1.16
C GLN A 446 14.57 -28.36 -0.88
N SER A 447 15.23 -28.92 -1.89
CA SER A 447 15.89 -30.23 -1.85
C SER A 447 17.13 -30.34 -0.95
N VAL A 448 17.62 -29.25 -0.35
CA VAL A 448 18.75 -29.25 0.60
C VAL A 448 18.37 -29.89 1.96
N GLY A 449 17.10 -30.24 2.16
CA GLY A 449 16.58 -30.78 3.42
C GLY A 449 16.61 -32.31 3.62
N ALA A 450 16.66 -33.14 2.57
CA ALA A 450 16.49 -34.60 2.74
C ALA A 450 17.08 -35.48 1.61
N ALA A 451 18.40 -35.60 1.52
CA ALA A 451 19.03 -36.66 0.71
C ALA A 451 18.66 -38.05 1.28
N HIS A 452 17.75 -38.76 0.62
CA HIS A 452 17.32 -40.10 1.00
C HIS A 452 18.43 -41.14 0.75
N GLY A 453 19.16 -41.49 1.81
CA GLY A 453 19.68 -42.85 2.04
C GLY A 453 20.68 -43.46 1.05
N ALA A 454 21.95 -43.05 1.11
CA ALA A 454 23.07 -43.91 0.72
C ALA A 454 24.26 -43.74 1.68
N LYS A 455 24.64 -44.78 2.42
CA LYS A 455 25.85 -44.80 3.27
C LYS A 455 27.06 -45.24 2.45
N PRO A 456 28.20 -44.54 2.59
CA PRO A 456 29.52 -45.17 2.57
C PRO A 456 30.10 -45.31 3.99
N THR A 457 30.91 -46.34 4.18
CA THR A 457 31.55 -46.71 5.46
C THR A 457 32.92 -46.05 5.65
N GLY A 458 33.30 -45.70 6.88
CA GLY A 458 34.72 -45.79 7.27
C GLY A 458 35.30 -44.78 8.29
N ALA A 459 36.10 -45.34 9.21
CA ALA A 459 37.19 -44.72 9.99
C ALA A 459 36.86 -43.82 11.21
N LYS A 460 37.79 -43.87 12.19
CA LYS A 460 37.76 -43.27 13.54
C LYS A 460 38.87 -42.22 13.70
N ALA A 461 38.66 -41.24 14.59
CA ALA A 461 39.70 -40.66 15.48
C ALA A 461 39.00 -39.83 16.57
N GLU A 462 38.85 -40.35 17.79
CA GLU A 462 39.75 -40.16 18.95
C GLU A 462 39.54 -38.86 19.73
N ALA A 463 39.15 -39.02 21.00
CA ALA A 463 39.09 -37.95 21.99
C ALA A 463 40.24 -38.10 23.00
N LYS A 464 40.87 -36.99 23.41
CA LYS A 464 41.80 -36.95 24.54
C LYS A 464 41.25 -36.08 25.68
N LYS A 465 41.37 -36.60 26.91
CA LYS A 465 40.99 -35.97 28.18
C LYS A 465 42.20 -35.32 28.87
N GLY A 466 41.92 -34.39 29.78
CA GLY A 466 42.79 -33.96 30.90
C GLY A 466 42.60 -32.47 31.20
N GLU A 467 41.84 -32.03 32.21
CA GLU A 467 42.06 -32.06 33.69
C GLU A 467 42.63 -30.72 34.23
N PRO A 468 42.54 -30.36 35.54
CA PRO A 468 41.32 -29.74 36.08
C PRO A 468 41.53 -28.52 37.05
N LYS A 469 40.41 -27.88 37.48
CA LYS A 469 40.30 -26.82 38.54
C LYS A 469 40.87 -25.43 38.10
N VAL A 470 40.40 -24.27 38.60
CA VAL A 470 39.87 -23.88 39.92
C VAL A 470 38.59 -22.99 39.79
N LYS A 471 37.69 -23.04 40.79
CA LYS A 471 36.52 -22.16 40.88
C LYS A 471 36.87 -20.82 41.56
N ALA A 472 36.42 -19.72 40.94
CA ALA A 472 36.20 -18.43 41.60
C ALA A 472 34.73 -18.00 41.34
N PRO A 473 34.08 -17.24 42.24
CA PRO A 473 32.64 -16.97 42.13
C PRO A 473 32.33 -15.98 41.00
N LYS A 474 31.52 -16.41 40.03
CA LYS A 474 30.89 -15.51 39.05
C LYS A 474 29.42 -15.32 39.41
N GLY A 475 29.03 -14.07 39.66
CA GLY A 475 27.62 -13.69 39.77
C GLY A 475 26.88 -13.97 38.47
N SER A 476 25.67 -14.47 38.57
CA SER A 476 24.83 -14.80 37.41
C SER A 476 24.22 -13.53 36.80
N ASN A 477 24.83 -13.02 35.74
CA ASN A 477 24.16 -12.10 34.82
C ASN A 477 23.17 -12.90 33.96
N LYS A 478 21.98 -13.14 34.50
CA LYS A 478 20.81 -13.61 33.74
C LYS A 478 19.85 -12.42 33.64
N PRO A 479 19.37 -12.03 32.45
CA PRO A 479 18.41 -10.94 32.34
C PRO A 479 17.12 -11.33 33.09
N PRO A 480 16.48 -10.39 33.83
CA PRO A 480 15.34 -10.72 34.68
C PRO A 480 14.16 -11.22 33.86
N THR A 481 13.42 -12.18 34.42
CA THR A 481 12.27 -12.84 33.78
C THR A 481 11.11 -11.87 33.56
N GLU A 482 10.15 -12.26 32.72
CA GLU A 482 8.92 -11.48 32.46
C GLU A 482 8.17 -11.18 33.77
N GLU A 483 8.11 -12.15 34.68
CA GLU A 483 7.48 -12.03 36.01
C GLU A 483 8.23 -11.05 36.93
N GLU A 484 9.57 -11.08 36.95
CA GLU A 484 10.38 -10.11 37.71
C GLU A 484 10.20 -8.68 37.16
N ARG A 485 10.06 -8.52 35.83
CA ARG A 485 9.77 -7.23 35.19
C ARG A 485 8.35 -6.76 35.47
N ALA A 486 7.37 -7.67 35.50
CA ALA A 486 5.99 -7.36 35.88
C ALA A 486 5.91 -6.90 37.34
N ALA A 487 6.58 -7.60 38.26
CA ALA A 487 6.68 -7.21 39.66
C ALA A 487 7.36 -5.84 39.84
N LEU A 488 8.42 -5.55 39.06
CA LEU A 488 9.09 -4.24 39.08
C LEU A 488 8.22 -3.11 38.50
N ARG A 489 7.42 -3.39 37.47
CA ARG A 489 6.41 -2.46 36.93
C ARG A 489 5.34 -2.16 37.96
N LEU A 490 4.71 -3.19 38.55
CA LEU A 490 3.68 -3.05 39.57
C LEU A 490 4.18 -2.24 40.79
N LYS A 491 5.41 -2.52 41.23
CA LYS A 491 6.04 -1.79 42.35
C LYS A 491 6.29 -0.31 42.01
N LYS A 492 6.78 0.00 40.79
CA LYS A 492 6.91 1.38 40.32
C LYS A 492 5.57 2.09 40.16
N GLU A 493 4.53 1.37 39.74
CA GLU A 493 3.19 1.91 39.55
C GLU A 493 2.51 2.23 40.87
N GLN A 494 2.63 1.34 41.87
CA GLN A 494 2.24 1.62 43.26
C GLN A 494 3.02 2.81 43.86
N GLU A 495 4.32 2.91 43.61
CA GLU A 495 5.14 4.05 44.04
C GLU A 495 4.71 5.37 43.34
N LYS A 496 4.28 5.29 42.07
CA LYS A 496 3.76 6.42 41.30
C LYS A 496 2.36 6.84 41.78
N LEU A 497 1.51 5.88 42.16
CA LEU A 497 0.20 6.13 42.77
C LEU A 497 0.35 6.78 44.15
N ALA A 498 1.26 6.26 44.99
CA ALA A 498 1.57 6.84 46.30
C ALA A 498 2.13 8.27 46.17
N LYS A 499 3.01 8.53 45.19
CA LYS A 499 3.50 9.90 44.89
C LYS A 499 2.42 10.81 44.32
N ALA A 500 1.46 10.29 43.55
CA ALA A 500 0.31 11.06 43.06
C ALA A 500 -0.66 11.41 44.21
N GLN A 501 -0.96 10.46 45.09
CA GLN A 501 -1.81 10.69 46.27
C GLN A 501 -1.14 11.64 47.28
N ALA A 502 0.16 11.51 47.52
CA ALA A 502 0.92 12.46 48.34
C ALA A 502 0.98 13.87 47.73
N LYS A 503 0.93 14.00 46.39
CA LYS A 503 0.84 15.29 45.69
C LYS A 503 -0.57 15.88 45.73
N LEU A 504 -1.62 15.05 45.67
CA LEU A 504 -3.02 15.47 45.81
C LEU A 504 -3.39 15.88 47.24
N ALA A 505 -2.66 15.40 48.26
CA ALA A 505 -2.81 15.84 49.65
C ALA A 505 -2.12 17.18 49.97
N ALA A 506 -1.44 17.81 49.00
CA ALA A 506 -0.70 19.06 49.20
C ALA A 506 -1.49 20.33 48.83
N ASP A 507 -2.53 20.20 48.00
CA ASP A 507 -3.40 21.31 47.59
C ASP A 507 -4.78 21.14 48.28
N ASN A 508 -5.07 21.99 49.27
CA ASN A 508 -6.30 21.95 50.08
C ASN A 508 -7.57 22.28 49.25
N LEU A 509 -8.06 21.31 48.49
CA LEU A 509 -9.33 21.37 47.74
C LEU A 509 -10.27 20.27 48.25
N THR A 510 -11.55 20.60 48.37
CA THR A 510 -12.53 19.72 49.02
C THR A 510 -13.11 18.68 48.05
N PRO A 511 -13.55 17.50 48.53
CA PRO A 511 -14.08 16.44 47.67
C PRO A 511 -15.25 16.87 46.76
N GLY A 512 -16.05 17.86 47.17
CA GLY A 512 -17.16 18.38 46.36
C GLY A 512 -16.72 19.13 45.10
N GLU A 513 -15.58 19.81 45.14
CA GLU A 513 -15.08 20.62 44.02
C GLU A 513 -14.52 19.76 42.89
N VAL A 514 -13.97 18.59 43.23
CA VAL A 514 -13.55 17.56 42.27
C VAL A 514 -14.77 16.94 41.58
N GLN A 515 -15.85 16.68 42.33
CA GLN A 515 -17.04 16.03 41.82
C GLN A 515 -17.88 16.95 40.91
N ALA A 516 -17.93 18.25 41.20
CA ALA A 516 -18.57 19.26 40.34
C ALA A 516 -17.91 19.36 38.95
N ARG A 517 -16.57 19.46 38.90
CA ARG A 517 -15.82 19.54 37.64
C ARG A 517 -15.91 18.29 36.78
N SER A 518 -16.08 17.11 37.39
CA SER A 518 -16.33 15.87 36.64
C SER A 518 -17.73 15.80 36.02
N ALA A 519 -18.72 16.51 36.56
CA ALA A 519 -20.09 16.53 36.02
C ALA A 519 -20.25 17.48 34.82
N GLU A 520 -19.59 18.64 34.84
CA GLU A 520 -19.56 19.56 33.68
C GLU A 520 -18.87 18.92 32.45
N ALA A 521 -17.82 18.13 32.66
CA ALA A 521 -17.13 17.42 31.58
C ALA A 521 -17.98 16.31 30.92
N ALA A 522 -19.06 15.86 31.57
CA ALA A 522 -19.88 14.73 31.11
C ALA A 522 -21.14 15.13 30.32
N THR A 523 -21.44 16.43 30.18
CA THR A 523 -22.74 16.92 29.69
C THR A 523 -22.73 17.54 28.28
N VAL A 524 -21.60 17.52 27.57
CA VAL A 524 -21.52 18.02 26.19
C VAL A 524 -21.43 16.87 25.18
N VAL A 525 -22.60 16.38 24.74
CA VAL A 525 -22.73 15.48 23.58
C VAL A 525 -23.44 16.25 22.45
N PRO A 526 -22.78 16.51 21.30
CA PRO A 526 -23.44 17.17 20.18
C PRO A 526 -24.38 16.19 19.45
N LYS A 527 -25.63 16.60 19.28
CA LYS A 527 -26.65 15.88 18.48
C LYS A 527 -26.28 15.96 16.99
N ILE A 528 -26.16 14.81 16.32
CA ILE A 528 -26.05 14.75 14.86
C ILE A 528 -27.45 14.90 14.26
N PRO A 529 -27.69 15.85 13.33
CA PRO A 529 -28.94 15.92 12.58
C PRO A 529 -28.96 14.87 11.45
N ASN A 530 -30.07 14.14 11.31
CA ASN A 530 -30.32 13.32 10.12
C ASN A 530 -30.75 14.20 8.94
N GLY A 531 -30.15 13.98 7.77
CA GLY A 531 -30.51 14.62 6.50
C GLY A 531 -29.39 15.50 5.92
N GLY A 532 -28.98 15.22 4.68
CA GLY A 532 -27.96 15.99 3.95
C GLY A 532 -28.40 17.45 3.67
N PRO A 533 -27.44 18.33 3.28
CA PRO A 533 -26.63 18.10 2.08
C PRO A 533 -25.12 18.35 2.22
N SER A 534 -24.37 17.88 1.21
CA SER A 534 -22.99 18.22 0.79
C SER A 534 -21.97 18.68 1.86
N SER A 535 -20.97 17.83 2.10
CA SER A 535 -19.80 18.12 2.94
C SER A 535 -19.02 19.36 2.47
N ALA A 536 -18.95 20.39 3.32
CA ALA A 536 -17.98 21.47 3.22
C ALA A 536 -16.80 21.18 4.17
N ALA A 537 -15.59 21.08 3.63
CA ALA A 537 -14.40 20.69 4.39
C ALA A 537 -13.99 21.75 5.43
N VAL A 538 -13.86 21.35 6.70
CA VAL A 538 -13.46 22.22 7.82
C VAL A 538 -11.96 22.53 7.77
N ALA A 539 -11.56 23.76 8.12
CA ALA A 539 -10.16 24.20 8.13
C ALA A 539 -9.36 23.59 9.31
N VAL A 540 -8.19 23.02 9.02
CA VAL A 540 -7.29 22.46 10.04
C VAL A 540 -6.37 23.55 10.62
N VAL A 541 -6.85 24.23 11.65
CA VAL A 541 -6.08 25.28 12.38
C VAL A 541 -5.25 24.74 13.55
N GLN A 542 -5.59 23.56 14.07
CA GLN A 542 -4.86 22.86 15.14
C GLN A 542 -4.57 21.41 14.72
N THR A 543 -3.34 20.97 14.93
CA THR A 543 -2.92 19.56 14.80
C THR A 543 -2.92 18.87 16.17
N ARG A 544 -3.46 17.65 16.24
CA ARG A 544 -3.64 16.89 17.49
C ARG A 544 -3.01 15.50 17.38
N MET A 545 -1.69 15.47 17.54
CA MET A 545 -0.87 14.25 17.40
C MET A 545 -0.13 13.94 18.70
N PRO A 546 -0.81 13.47 19.76
CA PRO A 546 -0.25 13.37 21.12
C PRO A 546 0.88 12.33 21.27
N LYS A 547 1.02 11.39 20.32
CA LYS A 547 2.13 10.42 20.28
C LYS A 547 3.39 10.98 19.61
N LEU A 548 3.31 12.14 18.95
CA LEU A 548 4.43 12.79 18.29
C LEU A 548 4.98 13.95 19.14
N LYS A 549 6.30 14.12 19.12
CA LYS A 549 6.93 15.25 19.79
C LYS A 549 6.92 16.47 18.87
N LEU A 550 6.13 17.48 19.23
CA LEU A 550 6.16 18.81 18.60
C LEU A 550 7.52 19.47 18.91
N VAL A 551 8.26 19.82 17.86
CA VAL A 551 9.56 20.50 17.92
C VAL A 551 9.38 22.02 17.95
N ALA A 552 8.55 22.54 17.04
CA ALA A 552 8.30 23.96 16.89
C ALA A 552 6.89 24.20 16.36
N LYS A 553 6.27 25.29 16.81
CA LYS A 553 4.93 25.72 16.39
C LYS A 553 5.02 27.08 15.71
N GLY A 554 5.04 27.11 14.37
CA GLY A 554 5.15 28.33 13.58
C GLY A 554 3.80 29.01 13.32
N LYS A 555 3.83 30.21 12.74
CA LYS A 555 2.62 30.99 12.39
C LYS A 555 1.63 30.15 11.57
N VAL A 556 2.10 29.45 10.54
CA VAL A 556 1.27 28.66 9.62
C VAL A 556 1.65 27.17 9.50
N ARG A 557 2.72 26.73 10.18
CA ARG A 557 3.30 25.38 10.03
C ARG A 557 3.70 24.81 11.38
N ASP A 558 3.43 23.53 11.61
CA ASP A 558 3.79 22.79 12.82
C ASP A 558 4.85 21.73 12.47
N ILE A 559 5.89 21.59 13.29
CA ILE A 559 7.05 20.73 13.02
C ILE A 559 7.16 19.67 14.12
N TYR A 560 7.24 18.40 13.75
CA TYR A 560 7.30 17.25 14.65
C TYR A 560 8.56 16.40 14.41
N GLU A 561 9.05 15.70 15.44
CA GLU A 561 10.03 14.63 15.28
C GLU A 561 9.36 13.38 14.70
N LEU A 562 10.04 12.69 13.78
CA LEU A 562 9.54 11.45 13.20
C LEU A 562 9.92 10.26 14.11
N PRO A 563 8.97 9.42 14.58
CA PRO A 563 9.28 8.36 15.52
C PRO A 563 10.25 7.32 14.95
N GLY A 564 11.38 7.11 15.63
CA GLY A 564 12.44 6.16 15.21
C GLY A 564 13.48 6.73 14.25
N GLU A 565 13.33 7.98 13.79
CA GLU A 565 14.07 8.57 12.67
C GLU A 565 14.65 9.96 13.09
N PRO A 566 15.75 10.01 13.86
CA PRO A 566 16.21 11.21 14.57
C PRO A 566 16.79 12.32 13.68
N ASP A 567 17.11 11.98 12.44
CA ASP A 567 17.61 12.83 11.34
C ASP A 567 16.50 13.34 10.43
N LYS A 568 15.23 12.99 10.69
CA LYS A 568 14.06 13.39 9.90
C LYS A 568 13.08 14.21 10.72
N LEU A 569 12.37 15.13 10.06
CA LEU A 569 11.32 15.95 10.65
C LEU A 569 10.05 15.83 9.80
N LEU A 570 8.89 15.87 10.46
CA LEU A 570 7.58 15.96 9.84
C LEU A 570 7.12 17.42 9.88
N PHE A 571 7.06 18.06 8.72
CA PHE A 571 6.53 19.41 8.55
C PHE A 571 5.05 19.32 8.17
N VAL A 572 4.18 20.11 8.82
CA VAL A 572 2.73 20.13 8.57
C VAL A 572 2.26 21.55 8.31
N ALA A 573 1.88 21.85 7.07
CA ALA A 573 1.28 23.13 6.72
C ALA A 573 -0.19 23.17 7.16
N THR A 574 -0.53 24.11 8.04
CA THR A 574 -1.89 24.26 8.58
C THR A 574 -2.71 25.24 7.74
N ASP A 575 -4.03 25.23 7.94
CA ASP A 575 -4.92 26.19 7.29
C ASP A 575 -4.90 27.58 7.96
N ARG A 576 -4.06 27.78 8.99
CA ARG A 576 -3.86 29.09 9.64
C ARG A 576 -3.34 30.12 8.62
N ILE A 577 -3.84 31.34 8.71
CA ILE A 577 -3.35 32.51 8.00
C ILE A 577 -3.01 33.62 8.99
N SER A 578 -1.97 34.40 8.68
CA SER A 578 -1.53 35.51 9.50
C SER A 578 -1.29 36.78 8.68
N ALA A 579 -1.56 37.93 9.30
CA ALA A 579 -1.33 39.25 8.74
C ALA A 579 -0.96 40.22 9.86
N PHE A 580 0.05 41.06 9.63
CA PHE A 580 0.63 41.94 10.66
C PHE A 580 1.01 41.16 11.93
N ASP A 581 1.67 40.02 11.74
CA ASP A 581 2.13 39.06 12.76
C ASP A 581 1.07 38.37 13.63
N VAL A 582 -0.19 38.78 13.55
CA VAL A 582 -1.33 38.13 14.20
C VAL A 582 -1.91 37.01 13.34
N ILE A 583 -2.30 35.90 13.99
CA ILE A 583 -2.98 34.74 13.37
C ILE A 583 -4.50 34.93 13.50
N MET A 584 -5.24 34.71 12.42
CA MET A 584 -6.72 34.81 12.42
C MET A 584 -7.36 33.59 13.11
N GLU A 585 -8.53 33.77 13.73
CA GLU A 585 -9.20 32.70 14.49
C GLU A 585 -9.68 31.55 13.59
N ASN A 586 -10.28 31.88 12.45
CA ASN A 586 -10.63 30.92 11.41
C ASN A 586 -9.51 30.81 10.37
N GLY A 587 -9.23 29.57 9.96
CA GLY A 587 -8.30 29.27 8.88
C GLY A 587 -8.94 29.39 7.51
N ILE A 588 -8.10 29.38 6.48
CA ILE A 588 -8.52 29.29 5.08
C ILE A 588 -8.56 27.80 4.68
N PRO A 589 -9.73 27.18 4.46
CA PRO A 589 -9.82 25.75 4.20
C PRO A 589 -8.96 25.31 3.00
N ARG A 590 -8.18 24.23 3.16
CA ARG A 590 -7.23 23.70 2.16
C ARG A 590 -6.04 24.62 1.82
N LYS A 591 -5.79 25.70 2.57
CA LYS A 591 -4.57 26.51 2.41
C LYS A 591 -3.30 25.69 2.64
N GLY A 592 -3.26 24.88 3.72
CA GLY A 592 -2.09 24.04 4.01
C GLY A 592 -1.75 23.08 2.86
N ILE A 593 -2.80 22.48 2.28
CA ILE A 593 -2.72 21.65 1.06
C ILE A 593 -2.10 22.42 -0.11
N THR A 594 -2.61 23.64 -0.36
CA THR A 594 -2.20 24.46 -1.51
C THR A 594 -0.74 24.90 -1.41
N LEU A 595 -0.29 25.28 -0.21
CA LEU A 595 1.10 25.70 0.05
C LEU A 595 2.08 24.53 -0.06
N THR A 596 1.73 23.36 0.47
CA THR A 596 2.54 22.14 0.34
C THR A 596 2.65 21.70 -1.12
N THR A 597 1.53 21.67 -1.85
CA THR A 597 1.51 21.32 -3.29
C THR A 597 2.43 22.22 -4.13
N LEU A 598 2.35 23.55 -3.93
CA LEU A 598 3.23 24.50 -4.61
C LEU A 598 4.70 24.31 -4.23
N SER A 599 5.00 24.18 -2.93
CA SER A 599 6.38 23.98 -2.47
C SER A 599 6.99 22.72 -3.08
N SER A 600 6.28 21.59 -3.06
CA SER A 600 6.74 20.31 -3.63
C SER A 600 7.02 20.43 -5.14
N PHE A 601 6.14 21.09 -5.88
CA PHE A 601 6.37 21.35 -7.31
C PHE A 601 7.64 22.18 -7.55
N TRP A 602 7.85 23.25 -6.80
CA TRP A 602 9.02 24.11 -6.95
C TRP A 602 10.32 23.44 -6.49
N PHE A 603 10.30 22.67 -5.40
CA PHE A 603 11.44 21.86 -4.96
C PHE A 603 11.90 20.89 -6.04
N TRP A 604 10.98 20.16 -6.68
CA TRP A 604 11.30 19.28 -7.83
C TRP A 604 11.80 20.07 -9.03
N LYS A 605 11.14 21.17 -9.40
CA LYS A 605 11.53 21.93 -10.59
C LYS A 605 12.93 22.56 -10.46
N LEU A 606 13.26 23.05 -9.27
CA LEU A 606 14.48 23.78 -8.98
C LEU A 606 15.58 22.91 -8.34
N GLN A 607 15.39 21.59 -8.18
CA GLN A 607 16.40 20.68 -7.63
C GLN A 607 17.74 20.70 -8.39
N HIS A 608 17.69 21.02 -9.68
CA HIS A 608 18.86 21.15 -10.56
C HIS A 608 19.64 22.47 -10.34
N VAL A 609 19.09 23.39 -9.55
CA VAL A 609 19.76 24.64 -9.11
C VAL A 609 20.56 24.39 -7.83
N ILE A 610 19.92 23.74 -6.85
CA ILE A 610 20.49 23.40 -5.55
C ILE A 610 19.71 22.21 -4.96
N PRO A 611 20.36 21.28 -4.23
CA PRO A 611 19.64 20.24 -3.50
C PRO A 611 18.71 20.84 -2.43
N ASN A 612 17.71 20.07 -1.99
CA ASN A 612 16.73 20.52 -1.01
C ASN A 612 16.50 19.47 0.09
N HIS A 613 15.77 19.86 1.14
CA HIS A 613 15.54 18.98 2.30
C HIS A 613 14.41 17.94 2.14
N VAL A 614 13.59 17.98 1.09
CA VAL A 614 12.42 17.09 0.98
C VAL A 614 12.87 15.65 0.77
N LEU A 615 12.30 14.74 1.58
CA LEU A 615 12.42 13.29 1.40
C LEU A 615 11.13 12.73 0.79
N VAL A 616 10.00 13.06 1.40
CA VAL A 616 8.67 12.57 0.99
C VAL A 616 7.67 13.72 1.08
N PRO A 617 7.08 14.19 -0.03
CA PRO A 617 5.99 15.17 0.00
C PRO A 617 4.64 14.47 0.21
N SER A 618 3.71 15.06 0.97
CA SER A 618 2.29 14.65 0.94
C SER A 618 1.50 15.64 0.10
N VAL A 619 1.05 15.22 -1.08
CA VAL A 619 0.21 16.01 -2.01
C VAL A 619 -1.15 15.30 -2.13
N PRO A 620 -2.31 15.97 -2.26
CA PRO A 620 -3.63 15.32 -2.23
C PRO A 620 -4.28 15.08 -3.61
N SER A 621 -5.00 13.96 -3.74
CA SER A 621 -5.47 13.40 -5.02
C SER A 621 -6.55 14.25 -5.70
N SER A 622 -6.19 15.00 -6.75
CA SER A 622 -7.16 15.67 -7.66
C SER A 622 -6.56 16.33 -8.93
N SER A 623 -5.38 15.95 -9.45
CA SER A 623 -4.91 16.49 -10.75
C SER A 623 -3.95 15.58 -11.52
N SER A 624 -4.36 15.24 -12.74
CA SER A 624 -3.72 14.30 -13.68
C SER A 624 -2.65 14.94 -14.56
N THR A 625 -1.97 16.00 -14.09
CA THR A 625 -1.12 16.86 -14.92
C THR A 625 0.14 17.36 -14.20
N LEU A 626 0.49 16.76 -13.05
CA LEU A 626 1.82 16.88 -12.49
C LEU A 626 2.81 16.05 -13.33
N PRO A 627 4.02 16.56 -13.63
CA PRO A 627 5.00 15.85 -14.45
C PRO A 627 5.51 14.58 -13.75
N ALA A 628 5.90 13.58 -14.54
CA ALA A 628 6.42 12.30 -14.05
C ALA A 628 7.58 12.51 -13.06
N GLY A 629 7.33 12.22 -11.79
CA GLY A 629 8.19 12.56 -10.66
C GLY A 629 7.47 13.26 -9.49
N LEU A 630 6.32 13.90 -9.75
CA LEU A 630 5.31 14.21 -8.73
C LEU A 630 4.07 13.34 -9.00
N THR A 631 4.16 12.06 -8.64
CA THR A 631 3.14 11.04 -8.91
C THR A 631 1.95 11.09 -7.95
N ASP A 632 0.97 10.22 -8.23
CA ASP A 632 -0.33 10.13 -7.57
C ASP A 632 -0.26 10.28 -6.04
N PRO A 633 -1.01 11.20 -5.46
CA PRO A 633 -1.30 11.25 -4.03
C PRO A 633 -1.64 9.93 -3.32
N ALA A 634 -2.21 8.94 -4.03
CA ALA A 634 -2.36 7.58 -3.50
C ALA A 634 -1.02 6.89 -3.19
N SER A 635 0.04 7.16 -3.97
CA SER A 635 1.39 6.60 -3.76
C SER A 635 2.22 7.39 -2.74
N SER A 636 1.97 8.69 -2.54
CA SER A 636 2.76 9.50 -1.61
C SER A 636 2.46 9.26 -0.13
N TRP A 637 1.21 8.88 0.23
CA TRP A 637 0.90 8.54 1.63
C TRP A 637 1.52 7.20 2.05
N SER A 638 1.69 6.25 1.14
CA SER A 638 2.37 4.96 1.42
C SER A 638 3.85 5.11 1.80
N GLU A 639 4.48 6.22 1.43
CA GLU A 639 5.86 6.57 1.83
C GLU A 639 5.94 7.16 3.26
N PHE A 640 4.81 7.56 3.85
CA PHE A 640 4.77 7.99 5.25
C PHE A 640 4.77 6.77 6.19
N PRO A 641 5.50 6.81 7.33
CA PRO A 641 5.46 5.72 8.30
C PRO A 641 4.03 5.45 8.81
N ARG A 642 3.60 4.18 8.80
CA ARG A 642 2.26 3.74 9.27
C ARG A 642 1.90 4.15 10.71
N SER A 643 2.89 4.55 11.51
CA SER A 643 2.67 5.18 12.82
C SER A 643 1.98 6.55 12.75
N LEU A 644 1.81 7.12 11.54
CA LEU A 644 1.09 8.35 11.25
C LEU A 644 -0.32 8.13 10.68
N ASP A 645 -0.72 6.88 10.36
CA ASP A 645 -2.03 6.58 9.76
C ASP A 645 -3.20 7.04 10.64
N GLU A 646 -3.04 7.02 11.97
CA GLU A 646 -4.04 7.53 12.93
C GLU A 646 -4.23 9.06 12.89
N TYR A 647 -3.38 9.78 12.16
CA TYR A 647 -3.40 11.23 11.99
C TYR A 647 -3.56 11.66 10.52
N ARG A 648 -3.91 10.72 9.62
CA ARG A 648 -4.02 10.94 8.17
C ARG A 648 -4.93 12.12 7.82
N ASP A 649 -6.05 12.26 8.54
CA ASP A 649 -7.03 13.35 8.40
C ASP A 649 -6.43 14.77 8.52
N GLN A 650 -5.37 14.91 9.32
CA GLN A 650 -4.69 16.17 9.62
C GLN A 650 -3.35 16.32 8.88
N LEU A 651 -2.90 15.30 8.15
CA LEU A 651 -1.58 15.25 7.53
C LEU A 651 -1.62 15.12 6.01
N GLU A 652 -2.57 14.36 5.47
CA GLU A 652 -2.65 14.04 4.04
C GLU A 652 -2.77 15.30 3.17
N GLY A 653 -1.90 15.37 2.16
CA GLY A 653 -1.84 16.46 1.21
C GLY A 653 -1.28 17.78 1.73
N ARG A 654 -0.97 17.89 3.03
CA ARG A 654 -0.50 19.13 3.67
C ARG A 654 0.81 18.99 4.44
N SER A 655 1.40 17.79 4.47
CA SER A 655 2.63 17.50 5.20
C SER A 655 3.79 17.12 4.29
N MET A 656 5.00 17.08 4.83
CA MET A 656 6.20 16.59 4.15
C MET A 656 7.21 16.07 5.16
N ILE A 657 7.89 14.97 4.84
CA ILE A 657 9.03 14.46 5.60
C ILE A 657 10.29 15.10 5.02
N VAL A 658 11.10 15.71 5.87
CA VAL A 658 12.30 16.48 5.47
C VAL A 658 13.53 16.07 6.26
N ARG A 659 14.71 16.22 5.66
CA ARG A 659 16.01 16.07 6.32
C ARG A 659 16.20 17.17 7.37
N LYS A 660 16.59 16.76 8.57
CA LYS A 660 17.02 17.66 9.64
C LYS A 660 18.39 18.24 9.30
N CYS A 661 18.50 19.57 9.31
CA CYS A 661 19.69 20.31 8.92
C CYS A 661 19.93 21.50 9.87
N GLU A 662 21.12 22.09 9.78
CA GLU A 662 21.46 23.33 10.49
C GLU A 662 20.93 24.53 9.69
N VAL A 663 20.00 25.31 10.25
CA VAL A 663 19.35 26.43 9.54
C VAL A 663 20.30 27.63 9.46
N VAL A 664 20.50 28.18 8.26
CA VAL A 664 21.16 29.48 8.07
C VAL A 664 20.19 30.57 8.55
N LYS A 665 20.59 31.36 9.56
CA LYS A 665 19.74 32.39 10.21
C LYS A 665 19.56 33.67 9.37
N VAL A 666 19.32 33.52 8.06
CA VAL A 666 19.17 34.60 7.08
C VAL A 666 17.98 34.29 6.19
N GLU A 667 17.07 35.24 6.08
CA GLU A 667 15.98 35.21 5.13
C GLU A 667 16.46 35.78 3.79
N ALA A 668 16.57 34.91 2.78
CA ALA A 668 17.13 35.25 1.49
C ALA A 668 16.05 35.81 0.55
N ILE A 669 15.72 37.09 0.75
CA ILE A 669 14.73 37.80 -0.08
C ILE A 669 15.37 38.26 -1.40
N VAL A 670 14.73 37.99 -2.52
CA VAL A 670 15.12 38.48 -3.85
C VAL A 670 13.96 39.23 -4.49
N ARG A 671 14.25 40.37 -5.12
CA ARG A 671 13.26 41.27 -5.73
C ARG A 671 13.63 41.54 -7.18
N GLY A 672 12.68 41.34 -8.11
CA GLY A 672 12.80 41.82 -9.49
C GLY A 672 11.88 43.00 -9.80
N TYR A 673 11.03 43.42 -8.88
CA TYR A 673 10.15 44.58 -9.01
C TYR A 673 10.17 45.44 -7.73
N ILE A 674 10.09 46.77 -7.87
CA ILE A 674 10.12 47.68 -6.73
C ILE A 674 8.72 47.89 -6.14
N THR A 675 8.46 47.30 -4.97
CA THR A 675 7.15 47.33 -4.32
C THR A 675 7.26 47.23 -2.80
N GLY A 676 6.15 47.39 -2.08
CA GLY A 676 6.07 47.20 -0.63
C GLY A 676 7.09 48.01 0.17
N SER A 677 7.83 47.34 1.07
CA SER A 677 8.87 47.95 1.91
C SER A 677 10.02 48.56 1.10
N ALA A 678 10.43 47.92 0.00
CA ALA A 678 11.47 48.45 -0.89
C ALA A 678 11.04 49.77 -1.57
N TRP A 679 9.76 49.87 -1.97
CA TRP A 679 9.22 51.12 -2.51
C TRP A 679 9.08 52.21 -1.42
N ALA A 680 8.72 51.83 -0.19
CA ALA A 680 8.67 52.76 0.94
C ALA A 680 10.05 53.34 1.29
N GLU A 681 11.11 52.51 1.28
CA GLU A 681 12.50 52.96 1.47
C GLU A 681 12.94 53.87 0.31
N TYR A 682 12.76 53.44 -0.94
CA TYR A 682 13.19 54.21 -2.12
C TYR A 682 12.56 55.61 -2.18
N LYS A 683 11.27 55.75 -1.81
CA LYS A 683 10.61 57.06 -1.70
C LYS A 683 11.25 57.99 -0.66
N LYS A 684 11.89 57.44 0.38
CA LYS A 684 12.50 58.18 1.49
C LYS A 684 13.98 58.48 1.27
N SER A 685 14.75 57.51 0.78
CA SER A 685 16.22 57.56 0.74
C SER A 685 16.86 57.16 -0.59
N LYS A 686 16.07 56.84 -1.63
CA LYS A 686 16.55 56.34 -2.94
C LYS A 686 17.37 55.04 -2.87
N THR A 687 17.20 54.29 -1.78
CA THR A 687 17.86 53.01 -1.53
C THR A 687 16.85 51.87 -1.39
N VAL A 688 17.34 50.63 -1.48
CA VAL A 688 16.65 49.41 -1.02
C VAL A 688 17.64 48.58 -0.20
N HIS A 689 17.34 48.35 1.07
CA HIS A 689 18.26 47.76 2.07
C HIS A 689 19.61 48.50 2.13
N GLY A 690 19.62 49.82 1.86
CA GLY A 690 20.83 50.65 1.75
C GLY A 690 21.54 50.61 0.39
N ILE A 691 21.15 49.74 -0.54
CA ILE A 691 21.69 49.67 -1.90
C ILE A 691 21.15 50.86 -2.71
N PRO A 692 22.00 51.71 -3.34
CA PRO A 692 21.54 52.81 -4.18
C PRO A 692 20.78 52.31 -5.41
N MET A 693 19.61 52.90 -5.69
CA MET A 693 18.77 52.55 -6.84
C MET A 693 18.75 53.69 -7.87
N PRO A 694 18.50 53.40 -9.17
CA PRO A 694 18.35 54.43 -10.20
C PRO A 694 17.30 55.48 -9.86
N ASP A 695 17.50 56.72 -10.30
CA ASP A 695 16.51 57.78 -10.18
C ASP A 695 15.30 57.56 -11.11
N GLY A 696 14.17 58.14 -10.72
CA GLY A 696 12.94 58.12 -11.52
C GLY A 696 12.14 56.81 -11.50
N LEU A 697 12.48 55.83 -10.64
CA LEU A 697 11.67 54.61 -10.50
C LEU A 697 10.26 54.93 -9.99
N VAL A 698 9.27 54.21 -10.52
CA VAL A 698 7.86 54.27 -10.10
C VAL A 698 7.41 52.96 -9.44
N GLU A 699 6.29 53.00 -8.72
CA GLU A 699 5.77 51.83 -7.99
C GLU A 699 5.51 50.63 -8.90
N SER A 700 5.86 49.44 -8.43
CA SER A 700 5.76 48.16 -9.15
C SER A 700 6.54 48.09 -10.46
N GLN A 701 7.51 48.98 -10.71
CA GLN A 701 8.39 48.90 -11.88
C GLN A 701 9.35 47.70 -11.81
N LYS A 702 9.58 47.03 -12.95
CA LYS A 702 10.59 45.97 -13.09
C LYS A 702 12.01 46.55 -12.94
N LEU A 703 12.83 45.91 -12.10
CA LEU A 703 14.23 46.25 -11.91
C LEU A 703 15.10 45.74 -13.08
N PRO A 704 16.20 46.43 -13.44
CA PRO A 704 17.08 46.00 -14.53
C PRO A 704 17.71 44.62 -14.32
N LYS A 705 17.96 44.25 -13.06
CA LYS A 705 18.38 42.92 -12.61
C LYS A 705 17.68 42.62 -11.27
N PRO A 706 17.43 41.33 -10.93
CA PRO A 706 17.01 40.96 -9.59
C PRO A 706 18.07 41.40 -8.56
N ILE A 707 17.62 41.90 -7.41
CA ILE A 707 18.49 42.30 -6.30
C ILE A 707 18.26 41.40 -5.09
N PHE A 708 19.34 41.05 -4.41
CA PHE A 708 19.32 40.33 -3.13
C PHE A 708 19.17 41.36 -1.99
N THR A 709 18.16 41.19 -1.15
CA THR A 709 17.80 42.16 -0.09
C THR A 709 17.46 41.42 1.21
N PRO A 710 18.45 40.81 1.88
CA PRO A 710 18.22 39.87 2.97
C PRO A 710 17.66 40.51 4.25
N SER A 711 17.05 39.68 5.10
CA SER A 711 16.71 40.00 6.50
C SER A 711 17.36 39.01 7.47
N THR A 712 17.58 39.44 8.72
CA THR A 712 17.91 38.54 9.83
C THR A 712 16.71 37.67 10.16
N LYS A 713 16.95 36.42 10.59
CA LYS A 713 15.90 35.55 11.13
C LYS A 713 15.92 35.61 12.66
N ALA A 714 14.95 36.31 13.26
CA ALA A 714 14.91 36.54 14.70
C ALA A 714 14.36 35.33 15.49
N GLU A 715 14.50 35.33 16.83
CA GLU A 715 13.89 34.28 17.65
C GLU A 715 12.36 34.46 17.77
N GLN A 716 11.66 33.39 18.17
CA GLN A 716 10.19 33.33 18.12
C GLN A 716 9.53 34.31 19.11
N GLY A 717 9.27 35.53 18.63
CA GLY A 717 8.71 36.65 19.41
C GLY A 717 9.30 38.02 19.02
N GLU A 718 10.43 38.03 18.30
CA GLU A 718 11.08 39.23 17.78
C GLU A 718 10.77 39.46 16.29
N HIS A 719 11.12 40.63 15.76
CA HIS A 719 10.89 41.00 14.36
C HIS A 719 12.16 40.82 13.51
N ASP A 720 11.98 40.27 12.31
CA ASP A 720 13.04 40.14 11.31
C ASP A 720 13.49 41.53 10.79
N GLU A 721 14.79 41.82 10.79
CA GLU A 721 15.33 43.13 10.39
C GLU A 721 15.96 43.08 8.99
N ASN A 722 15.58 44.04 8.13
CA ASN A 722 16.23 44.23 6.83
C ASN A 722 17.71 44.58 6.99
N ILE A 723 18.60 43.80 6.38
CA ILE A 723 20.04 44.03 6.39
C ILE A 723 20.60 44.26 4.98
N HIS A 724 21.70 45.01 4.91
CA HIS A 724 22.49 45.15 3.68
C HIS A 724 23.16 43.80 3.36
N PRO A 725 23.23 43.36 2.08
CA PRO A 725 23.85 42.09 1.68
C PRO A 725 25.23 41.82 2.29
N ASP A 726 26.08 42.85 2.38
CA ASP A 726 27.41 42.76 2.99
C ASP A 726 27.43 42.22 4.43
N LYS A 727 26.34 42.31 5.19
CA LYS A 727 26.25 41.82 6.57
C LYS A 727 25.95 40.32 6.67
N VAL A 728 25.52 39.67 5.59
CA VAL A 728 25.20 38.23 5.59
C VAL A 728 26.43 37.39 5.94
N LYS A 729 27.61 37.79 5.47
CA LYS A 729 28.89 37.14 5.78
C LYS A 729 29.24 37.14 7.28
N ASP A 730 28.73 38.11 8.03
CA ASP A 730 28.97 38.24 9.48
C ASP A 730 28.08 37.25 10.27
N ILE A 731 27.02 36.71 9.64
CA ILE A 731 26.06 35.76 10.23
C ILE A 731 26.44 34.31 9.91
N CYS A 732 26.75 34.01 8.64
CA CYS A 732 26.99 32.63 8.18
C CYS A 732 28.39 32.35 7.60
N GLY A 733 29.29 33.34 7.61
CA GLY A 733 30.59 33.27 6.94
C GLY A 733 30.52 33.65 5.45
N ALA A 734 31.64 34.15 4.91
CA ALA A 734 31.69 34.74 3.58
C ALA A 734 31.41 33.75 2.43
N GLU A 735 31.85 32.51 2.56
CA GLU A 735 31.63 31.46 1.56
C GLU A 735 30.14 31.12 1.41
N VAL A 736 29.49 30.78 2.53
CA VAL A 736 28.05 30.49 2.61
C VAL A 736 27.22 31.71 2.19
N ALA A 737 27.60 32.92 2.61
CA ALA A 737 26.90 34.15 2.23
C ALA A 737 26.87 34.34 0.71
N ALA A 738 28.02 34.18 0.05
CA ALA A 738 28.13 34.30 -1.40
C ALA A 738 27.41 33.16 -2.13
N GLU A 739 27.34 31.95 -1.55
CA GLU A 739 26.57 30.84 -2.12
C GLU A 739 25.06 31.05 -1.99
N VAL A 740 24.58 31.50 -0.82
CA VAL A 740 23.18 31.88 -0.58
C VAL A 740 22.72 32.96 -1.55
N GLU A 741 23.51 34.02 -1.76
CA GLU A 741 23.18 35.09 -2.71
C GLU A 741 23.09 34.55 -4.15
N ARG A 742 24.09 33.79 -4.61
CA ARG A 742 24.08 33.18 -5.96
C ARG A 742 22.88 32.24 -6.16
N ALA A 743 22.62 31.36 -5.19
CA ALA A 743 21.52 30.40 -5.24
C ALA A 743 20.17 31.13 -5.24
N ALA A 744 19.95 32.08 -4.33
CA ALA A 744 18.69 32.82 -4.24
C ALA A 744 18.40 33.62 -5.52
N ILE A 745 19.39 34.32 -6.09
CA ILE A 745 19.21 35.06 -7.35
C ILE A 745 18.90 34.11 -8.51
N ARG A 746 19.58 32.96 -8.61
CA ARG A 746 19.31 31.97 -9.66
C ARG A 746 17.93 31.35 -9.53
N LEU A 747 17.56 30.87 -8.33
CA LEU A 747 16.24 30.32 -8.01
C LEU A 747 15.12 31.31 -8.34
N TYR A 748 15.27 32.58 -7.95
CA TYR A 748 14.32 33.64 -8.29
C TYR A 748 14.21 33.84 -9.80
N SER A 749 15.34 33.89 -10.52
CA SER A 749 15.35 34.23 -11.95
C SER A 749 14.63 33.17 -12.77
N GLU A 750 14.95 31.89 -12.57
CA GLU A 750 14.30 30.77 -13.26
C GLU A 750 12.82 30.64 -12.87
N ALA A 751 12.47 30.87 -11.60
CA ALA A 751 11.09 30.87 -11.15
C ALA A 751 10.26 32.03 -11.72
N ALA A 752 10.84 33.24 -11.80
CA ALA A 752 10.18 34.42 -12.35
C ALA A 752 9.95 34.29 -13.86
N GLU A 753 10.89 33.72 -14.60
CA GLU A 753 10.73 33.40 -16.02
C GLU A 753 9.63 32.37 -16.24
N TYR A 754 9.65 31.26 -15.49
CA TYR A 754 8.63 30.21 -15.60
C TYR A 754 7.23 30.68 -15.21
N ALA A 755 7.11 31.49 -14.17
CA ALA A 755 5.84 32.09 -13.76
C ALA A 755 5.31 33.07 -14.82
N LEU A 756 6.20 33.87 -15.43
CA LEU A 756 5.82 34.84 -16.46
C LEU A 756 5.24 34.15 -17.69
N ALA A 757 5.84 33.02 -18.12
CA ALA A 757 5.31 32.16 -19.18
C ALA A 757 3.90 31.60 -18.87
N ARG A 758 3.44 31.65 -17.62
CA ARG A 758 2.10 31.24 -17.15
C ARG A 758 1.17 32.42 -16.82
N GLY A 759 1.56 33.65 -17.20
CA GLY A 759 0.79 34.85 -16.93
C GLY A 759 0.86 35.34 -15.48
N LEU A 760 1.89 34.92 -14.73
CA LEU A 760 2.15 35.37 -13.35
C LEU A 760 3.48 36.13 -13.25
N ILE A 761 3.44 37.36 -12.77
CA ILE A 761 4.64 38.12 -12.43
C ILE A 761 5.02 37.79 -10.99
N LEU A 762 6.18 37.17 -10.79
CA LEU A 762 6.81 37.06 -9.47
C LEU A 762 7.54 38.39 -9.18
N ALA A 763 7.07 39.16 -8.20
CA ALA A 763 7.62 40.47 -7.86
C ALA A 763 8.82 40.37 -6.91
N ASP A 764 8.63 39.60 -5.83
CA ASP A 764 9.63 39.28 -4.82
C ASP A 764 9.28 37.94 -4.15
N THR A 765 10.31 37.24 -3.65
CA THR A 765 10.21 35.97 -2.90
C THR A 765 11.19 35.97 -1.73
N LYS A 766 10.90 35.15 -0.70
CA LYS A 766 11.85 34.75 0.34
C LYS A 766 12.21 33.27 0.17
N PHE A 767 13.51 32.97 0.18
CA PHE A 767 14.04 31.61 0.38
C PHE A 767 14.68 31.45 1.77
N GLU A 768 14.76 30.21 2.24
CA GLU A 768 15.54 29.84 3.42
C GLU A 768 16.50 28.70 3.06
N PHE A 769 17.66 28.67 3.72
CA PHE A 769 18.70 27.68 3.44
C PHE A 769 19.14 26.92 4.70
N GLY A 770 19.52 25.66 4.50
CA GLY A 770 20.07 24.78 5.51
C GLY A 770 21.46 24.28 5.10
N LEU A 771 22.19 23.78 6.09
CA LEU A 771 23.49 23.14 5.91
C LEU A 771 23.40 21.67 6.34
N LEU A 772 23.85 20.76 5.46
CA LEU A 772 24.01 19.34 5.75
C LEU A 772 25.49 18.95 5.80
N PRO A 773 25.88 17.95 6.62
CA PRO A 773 27.22 17.37 6.56
C PRO A 773 27.49 16.74 5.19
N SER A 774 28.61 17.08 4.56
CA SER A 774 29.08 16.46 3.32
C SER A 774 30.01 15.27 3.62
N PRO A 775 29.95 14.15 2.86
CA PRO A 775 30.88 13.03 3.00
C PRO A 775 32.36 13.43 2.93
N ASN A 776 32.68 14.53 2.25
CA ASN A 776 34.04 15.04 2.06
C ASN A 776 34.52 15.95 3.22
N GLY A 777 33.78 16.02 4.34
CA GLY A 777 34.16 16.78 5.54
C GLY A 777 33.77 18.26 5.55
N GLY A 778 33.06 18.74 4.52
CA GLY A 778 32.49 20.10 4.46
C GLY A 778 31.01 20.17 4.90
N LYS A 779 30.40 21.35 4.77
CA LYS A 779 28.94 21.52 4.82
C LYS A 779 28.41 21.80 3.41
N GLN A 780 27.29 21.20 3.04
CA GLN A 780 26.59 21.44 1.77
C GLN A 780 25.38 22.35 2.01
N LEU A 781 25.26 23.43 1.21
CA LEU A 781 24.07 24.29 1.21
C LEU A 781 22.89 23.58 0.54
N ILE A 782 21.71 23.66 1.16
CA ILE A 782 20.46 23.12 0.63
C ILE A 782 19.31 24.12 0.80
N LEU A 783 18.33 24.07 -0.10
CA LEU A 783 17.08 24.84 -0.01
C LEU A 783 16.10 24.19 0.96
N ILE A 784 15.47 24.98 1.83
CA ILE A 784 14.57 24.50 2.89
C ILE A 784 13.29 25.33 3.03
N ASP A 785 12.44 24.90 3.96
CA ASP A 785 11.18 25.49 4.40
C ASP A 785 10.04 25.49 3.37
N GLU A 786 9.51 26.64 2.94
CA GLU A 786 8.47 26.73 1.92
C GLU A 786 8.95 27.56 0.73
N VAL A 787 8.68 27.08 -0.48
CA VAL A 787 9.31 27.62 -1.69
C VAL A 787 8.24 28.14 -2.63
N LEU A 788 8.32 29.44 -2.93
CA LEU A 788 7.56 30.10 -3.99
C LEU A 788 6.04 29.93 -3.87
N THR A 789 5.52 30.04 -2.64
CA THR A 789 4.08 29.98 -2.32
C THR A 789 3.51 31.38 -2.15
N PRO A 790 2.17 31.60 -2.22
CA PRO A 790 1.56 32.89 -1.88
C PRO A 790 1.80 33.36 -0.43
N ASP A 791 2.33 32.49 0.46
CA ASP A 791 2.72 32.87 1.81
C ASP A 791 4.15 33.43 1.89
N SER A 792 5.05 33.04 0.98
CA SER A 792 6.47 33.47 0.90
C SER A 792 6.83 34.29 -0.35
N SER A 793 5.91 34.43 -1.32
CA SER A 793 6.11 35.10 -2.61
C SER A 793 4.95 36.02 -3.00
N ARG A 794 5.30 37.11 -3.67
CA ARG A 794 4.35 38.09 -4.21
C ARG A 794 4.14 37.86 -5.70
N TYR A 795 3.04 37.18 -6.04
CA TYR A 795 2.57 37.01 -7.41
C TYR A 795 1.55 38.08 -7.80
N TRP A 796 1.64 38.58 -9.03
CA TRP A 796 0.66 39.44 -9.71
C TRP A 796 0.20 38.79 -11.02
N SER A 797 -1.01 39.10 -11.50
CA SER A 797 -1.42 38.71 -12.86
C SER A 797 -0.72 39.61 -13.88
N ALA A 798 -0.11 39.01 -14.89
CA ALA A 798 0.52 39.75 -16.00
C ALA A 798 -0.52 40.51 -16.84
N ASP A 799 -1.74 39.98 -16.91
CA ASP A 799 -2.84 40.44 -17.78
C ASP A 799 -3.36 41.84 -17.40
N VAL A 800 -3.24 42.20 -16.11
CA VAL A 800 -3.67 43.50 -15.54
C VAL A 800 -2.51 44.35 -15.02
N TYR A 801 -1.27 43.91 -15.24
CA TYR A 801 -0.09 44.59 -14.71
C TYR A 801 0.12 45.96 -15.36
N LYS A 802 0.37 46.98 -14.52
CA LYS A 802 0.69 48.33 -15.00
C LYS A 802 1.63 49.06 -14.03
N SER A 803 2.82 49.41 -14.50
CA SER A 803 3.80 50.17 -13.71
C SER A 803 3.25 51.53 -13.28
N GLY A 804 3.61 51.98 -12.08
CA GLY A 804 3.19 53.26 -11.48
C GLY A 804 2.01 53.19 -10.51
N GLN A 805 1.48 52.00 -10.22
CA GLN A 805 0.36 51.79 -9.29
C GLN A 805 0.53 50.50 -8.46
N PRO A 806 -0.25 50.29 -7.39
CA PRO A 806 -0.38 48.99 -6.74
C PRO A 806 -0.96 47.93 -7.70
N GLN A 807 -0.55 46.67 -7.54
CA GLN A 807 -1.01 45.55 -8.38
C GLN A 807 -1.95 44.61 -7.60
N PRO A 808 -3.00 44.05 -8.23
CA PRO A 808 -3.76 42.95 -7.66
C PRO A 808 -2.84 41.75 -7.40
N SER A 809 -2.68 41.38 -6.13
CA SER A 809 -1.82 40.27 -5.73
C SER A 809 -2.59 39.02 -5.34
N PHE A 810 -1.92 37.88 -5.52
CA PHE A 810 -2.33 36.58 -5.01
C PHE A 810 -1.78 36.27 -3.61
N ASP A 811 -0.86 37.11 -3.08
CA ASP A 811 -0.33 36.98 -1.71
C ASP A 811 -1.35 37.47 -0.65
N LYS A 812 -0.90 37.49 0.62
CA LYS A 812 -1.66 37.98 1.78
C LYS A 812 -2.13 39.45 1.67
N GLN A 813 -1.79 40.21 0.62
CA GLN A 813 -2.15 41.62 0.50
C GLN A 813 -3.68 41.85 0.49
N TYR A 814 -4.46 40.97 -0.15
CA TYR A 814 -5.92 41.06 -0.12
C TYR A 814 -6.48 41.05 1.33
N LEU A 815 -5.99 40.12 2.16
CA LEU A 815 -6.33 40.06 3.58
C LEU A 815 -5.82 41.29 4.35
N ARG A 816 -4.60 41.78 4.06
CA ARG A 816 -4.06 42.99 4.69
C ARG A 816 -4.91 44.23 4.39
N ASP A 817 -5.34 44.40 3.15
CA ASP A 817 -6.16 45.52 2.70
C ASP A 817 -7.55 45.48 3.35
N TRP A 818 -8.16 44.28 3.46
CA TRP A 818 -9.41 44.08 4.18
C TRP A 818 -9.27 44.40 5.68
N LEU A 819 -8.20 43.94 6.34
CA LEU A 819 -7.95 44.26 7.75
C LEU A 819 -7.71 45.76 7.99
N ILE A 820 -7.07 46.45 7.04
CA ILE A 820 -6.89 47.91 7.11
C ILE A 820 -8.24 48.63 6.95
N SER A 821 -9.03 48.29 5.92
CA SER A 821 -10.30 48.97 5.64
C SER A 821 -11.35 48.78 6.75
N ASN A 822 -11.27 47.67 7.49
CA ASN A 822 -12.14 47.38 8.63
C ASN A 822 -11.57 47.84 10.00
N ASN A 823 -10.43 48.53 10.03
CA ASN A 823 -9.74 48.93 11.27
C ASN A 823 -9.40 47.75 12.22
N LEU A 824 -9.05 46.60 11.64
CA LEU A 824 -8.67 45.34 12.32
C LEU A 824 -7.16 45.02 12.21
N ARG A 825 -6.36 45.95 11.69
CA ARG A 825 -4.89 45.84 11.60
C ARG A 825 -4.28 45.46 12.96
N ALA A 826 -3.56 44.34 13.00
CA ALA A 826 -2.84 43.82 14.17
C ALA A 826 -3.70 43.65 15.43
N LYS A 827 -4.99 43.29 15.28
CA LYS A 827 -5.85 42.88 16.40
C LYS A 827 -5.92 41.36 16.51
N ASP A 828 -5.74 40.85 17.71
CA ASP A 828 -6.03 39.44 18.06
C ASP A 828 -7.54 39.15 18.03
N GLY A 829 -7.90 37.86 17.97
CA GLY A 829 -9.31 37.43 18.02
C GLY A 829 -10.13 37.81 16.78
N VAL A 830 -9.48 38.01 15.63
CA VAL A 830 -10.18 38.33 14.38
C VAL A 830 -10.62 37.05 13.67
N THR A 831 -11.94 36.83 13.65
CA THR A 831 -12.61 35.91 12.71
C THR A 831 -12.90 36.64 11.39
N LEU A 832 -12.47 36.07 10.27
CA LEU A 832 -12.70 36.55 8.91
C LEU A 832 -14.12 36.20 8.42
N PRO A 833 -14.83 37.12 7.76
CA PRO A 833 -16.05 36.82 7.00
C PRO A 833 -15.82 35.78 5.88
N GLN A 834 -16.87 35.03 5.54
CA GLN A 834 -16.79 33.92 4.59
C GLN A 834 -16.37 34.36 3.18
N ASP A 835 -16.82 35.52 2.72
CA ASP A 835 -16.42 36.11 1.43
C ASP A 835 -14.91 36.41 1.36
N VAL A 836 -14.31 36.87 2.46
CA VAL A 836 -12.87 37.10 2.59
C VAL A 836 -12.11 35.77 2.59
N VAL A 837 -12.65 34.75 3.26
CA VAL A 837 -12.09 33.40 3.27
C VAL A 837 -12.10 32.79 1.86
N ASP A 838 -13.23 32.89 1.17
CA ASP A 838 -13.43 32.30 -0.16
C ASP A 838 -12.60 33.02 -1.23
N GLU A 839 -12.52 34.35 -1.24
CA GLU A 839 -11.67 35.09 -2.20
C GLU A 839 -10.18 34.88 -1.91
N THR A 840 -9.76 34.80 -0.64
CA THR A 840 -8.38 34.45 -0.28
C THR A 840 -8.03 33.04 -0.76
N LYS A 841 -8.92 32.07 -0.52
CA LYS A 841 -8.76 30.69 -1.01
C LYS A 841 -8.69 30.65 -2.54
N ARG A 842 -9.61 31.33 -3.23
CA ARG A 842 -9.67 31.41 -4.70
C ARG A 842 -8.38 31.94 -5.30
N LYS A 843 -7.80 33.01 -4.73
CA LYS A 843 -6.49 33.56 -5.13
C LYS A 843 -5.35 32.56 -4.97
N TYR A 844 -5.32 31.84 -3.85
CA TYR A 844 -4.28 30.85 -3.58
C TYR A 844 -4.38 29.64 -4.51
N GLU A 845 -5.60 29.14 -4.74
CA GLU A 845 -5.87 28.04 -5.67
C GLU A 845 -5.56 28.46 -7.12
N GLU A 846 -5.95 29.67 -7.55
CA GLU A 846 -5.64 30.21 -8.89
C GLU A 846 -4.13 30.37 -9.13
N ALA A 847 -3.36 30.84 -8.13
CA ALA A 847 -1.90 30.93 -8.24
C ALA A 847 -1.26 29.54 -8.38
N LYS A 848 -1.70 28.56 -7.58
CA LYS A 848 -1.27 27.16 -7.65
C LYS A 848 -1.61 26.53 -9.00
N ASP A 849 -2.82 26.75 -9.50
CA ASP A 849 -3.32 26.25 -10.79
C ASP A 849 -2.52 26.83 -11.96
N ARG A 850 -2.34 28.16 -12.03
CA ARG A 850 -1.54 28.82 -13.08
C ARG A 850 -0.06 28.38 -13.05
N VAL A 851 0.57 28.25 -11.88
CA VAL A 851 1.98 27.81 -11.77
C VAL A 851 2.17 26.39 -12.29
N ILE A 852 1.30 25.46 -11.88
CA ILE A 852 1.48 24.04 -12.23
C ILE A 852 0.94 23.73 -13.63
N GLY A 853 -0.03 24.51 -14.13
CA GLY A 853 -0.71 24.27 -15.41
C GLY A 853 -1.97 23.42 -15.26
N LEU A 854 -2.73 23.64 -14.17
CA LEU A 854 -3.93 22.86 -13.79
C LEU A 854 -5.19 23.74 -13.84
N GLY A 855 -6.37 23.12 -13.96
CA GLY A 855 -7.67 23.79 -13.73
C GLY A 855 -8.31 24.51 -14.93
N GLU A 856 -9.29 25.37 -14.66
CA GLU A 856 -10.09 26.12 -15.67
C GLU A 856 -9.34 27.31 -16.31
N PHE A 857 -8.15 27.63 -15.80
CA PHE A 857 -7.35 28.80 -16.15
C PHE A 857 -6.16 28.35 -17.01
N GLY A 858 -6.29 28.52 -18.33
CA GLY A 858 -5.20 28.21 -19.25
C GLY A 858 -4.00 29.15 -19.11
N VAL A 859 -3.00 28.95 -19.97
CA VAL A 859 -1.89 29.90 -20.12
C VAL A 859 -2.49 31.29 -20.41
N HIS A 860 -2.07 32.30 -19.65
CA HIS A 860 -2.65 33.67 -19.64
C HIS A 860 -4.05 33.83 -18.99
N GLY A 861 -4.48 32.90 -18.13
CA GLY A 861 -5.63 33.13 -17.22
C GLY A 861 -7.00 33.31 -17.87
N LYS A 862 -7.12 33.07 -19.19
CA LYS A 862 -8.40 33.09 -19.89
C LYS A 862 -9.24 31.89 -19.46
N LYS A 863 -10.44 32.15 -18.93
CA LYS A 863 -11.43 31.09 -18.67
C LYS A 863 -11.72 30.30 -19.94
N GLY A 864 -11.66 28.98 -19.85
CA GLY A 864 -12.11 28.06 -20.90
C GLY A 864 -11.04 27.58 -21.89
N VAL A 865 -9.76 27.95 -21.69
CA VAL A 865 -8.62 27.31 -22.36
C VAL A 865 -7.96 26.38 -21.34
N ARG A 866 -7.68 25.12 -21.69
CA ARG A 866 -6.89 24.23 -20.81
C ARG A 866 -5.40 24.49 -21.04
N GLY A 867 -4.59 24.48 -19.99
CA GLY A 867 -3.15 24.46 -20.13
C GLY A 867 -2.68 23.08 -20.59
N GLY A 868 -2.00 22.98 -21.73
CA GLY A 868 -1.44 21.72 -22.23
C GLY A 868 -1.43 21.53 -23.75
N ASP A 869 -2.21 22.30 -24.51
CA ASP A 869 -2.45 22.05 -25.94
C ASP A 869 -1.34 22.52 -26.91
N GLU A 870 -0.14 22.86 -26.43
CA GLU A 870 1.04 23.15 -27.26
C GLU A 870 2.12 22.08 -27.07
N VAL A 871 2.20 21.13 -28.02
CA VAL A 871 3.25 20.12 -28.08
C VAL A 871 4.38 20.63 -28.97
N VAL A 872 5.51 21.01 -28.37
CA VAL A 872 6.75 21.30 -29.09
C VAL A 872 7.48 19.99 -29.36
N LEU A 873 7.43 19.50 -30.61
CA LEU A 873 8.29 18.41 -31.07
C LEU A 873 9.65 18.97 -31.49
N GLN A 874 10.66 18.81 -30.65
CA GLN A 874 12.06 18.92 -31.09
C GLN A 874 12.42 17.66 -31.88
N THR A 875 13.07 17.83 -33.03
CA THR A 875 13.68 16.74 -33.81
C THR A 875 15.19 16.97 -33.89
N ASP A 876 15.97 15.90 -33.80
CA ASP A 876 17.43 15.95 -33.57
C ASP A 876 18.27 16.36 -34.81
N GLN A 877 17.69 17.11 -35.75
CA GLN A 877 18.38 17.63 -36.93
C GLN A 877 18.15 19.13 -37.06
N GLY A 878 19.19 19.92 -36.75
CA GLY A 878 19.13 21.38 -36.70
C GLY A 878 18.90 22.02 -38.07
N GLY A 879 17.63 22.31 -38.37
CA GLY A 879 17.16 23.16 -39.45
C GLY A 879 15.93 23.96 -38.99
N ASP A 880 15.70 25.13 -39.59
CA ASP A 880 14.81 26.17 -39.06
C ASP A 880 13.36 25.73 -38.79
N ASP A 881 12.75 26.32 -37.74
CA ASP A 881 11.36 26.10 -37.33
C ASP A 881 10.36 26.41 -38.46
N VAL A 882 9.66 25.39 -38.96
CA VAL A 882 8.55 25.56 -39.91
C VAL A 882 7.21 25.40 -39.21
N VAL A 883 6.50 26.51 -39.03
CA VAL A 883 5.12 26.52 -38.53
C VAL A 883 4.16 26.04 -39.63
N LEU A 884 3.51 24.90 -39.43
CA LEU A 884 2.45 24.37 -40.30
C LEU A 884 1.11 24.33 -39.57
N GLN A 885 0.02 24.64 -40.28
CA GLN A 885 -1.33 24.58 -39.73
C GLN A 885 -1.95 23.18 -39.84
N THR A 886 -2.95 22.91 -39.00
CA THR A 886 -3.48 21.58 -38.66
C THR A 886 -3.99 20.77 -39.85
N ASP A 887 -4.39 21.46 -40.92
CA ASP A 887 -4.90 20.92 -42.18
C ASP A 887 -3.84 20.29 -43.09
N GLN A 888 -2.54 20.47 -42.81
CA GLN A 888 -1.45 19.92 -43.62
C GLN A 888 -0.79 18.64 -43.06
N VAL A 889 -1.21 18.22 -41.86
CA VAL A 889 -0.62 17.06 -41.14
C VAL A 889 -0.99 15.73 -41.80
N THR A 890 -2.23 15.59 -42.30
CA THR A 890 -2.72 14.36 -42.94
C THR A 890 -1.92 14.00 -44.18
N ASP A 891 -1.64 14.98 -45.06
CA ASP A 891 -0.83 14.80 -46.27
C ASP A 891 0.63 14.43 -45.95
N ALA A 892 1.16 14.85 -44.80
CA ALA A 892 2.51 14.46 -44.37
C ALA A 892 2.54 13.00 -43.90
N ILE A 893 1.53 12.59 -43.10
CA ILE A 893 1.38 11.21 -42.64
C ILE A 893 1.15 10.25 -43.83
N GLU A 894 0.28 10.58 -44.78
CA GLU A 894 0.06 9.76 -45.98
C GLU A 894 1.29 9.66 -46.89
N ARG A 895 2.16 10.68 -46.92
CA ARG A 895 3.41 10.63 -47.70
C ARG A 895 4.44 9.73 -47.05
N GLU A 896 4.58 9.75 -45.73
CA GLU A 896 5.56 8.91 -45.05
C GLU A 896 5.09 7.46 -44.91
N ALA A 897 3.78 7.23 -44.73
CA ALA A 897 3.14 5.92 -44.84
C ALA A 897 3.13 5.32 -46.27
N LYS A 898 3.58 6.09 -47.27
CA LYS A 898 3.86 5.62 -48.65
C LYS A 898 5.34 5.36 -48.94
N LYS A 899 6.24 5.77 -48.03
CA LYS A 899 7.69 5.49 -48.11
C LYS A 899 8.09 4.26 -47.30
N LEU A 900 7.40 4.06 -46.17
CA LEU A 900 7.40 2.81 -45.39
C LEU A 900 6.66 1.69 -46.15
#